data_AF-A0A7S4J7P5-F1
#
_entry.id   AF-A0A7S4J7P5-F1
#
_cell.length_a   1.000
_cell.length_b   1.000
_cell.length_c   1.000
_cell.angle_alpha   90.00
_cell.angle_beta   90.00
_cell.angle_gamma   90.00
#
_symmetry.space_group_name_H-M   'P 1'
#
loop_
_entity.id
_entity.type
_entity.pdbx_description
1 polymer ?
#
loop_
_entity_poly.entity_id
_entity_poly.type
_entity_poly.pdbx_seq_one_letter_code
_entity_poly.pdbx_strand_id
1 'polypeptide(L)'
;TIETEGAELDGGRRSDEACAMVTRSSCEEDMKSSTQRVRREPVSCRAASALLALAFLCLCSGETAGAGLASMCFNLQPCANHALQRRDFLCRHQCVHFSAGRQLRSFATRCRLPPVVKCSMEQSSDLSSLPPELQRLCSWLAESRNDKEAAIKLVQLGDSLELYMGKSERRGGEKVRVPGCISNVRVSVASKEDESGSLRVSLDGDADARVARGMLALLVKGLGGLTAQEVLSTRSDDIIQAANLKSLLPTGRNDGLRSMLATFQTLIENELKGRKKETVVQDAGAHAPAEARQVWAWGGRSEEVAVLLSGGVDSSVALELVRRQGFKPRAFYLRIWLEDELAHLGECPWEEDWSYASSVAEQLKVPLESISLQEEYWEQVVEYLIREAKMGRTPNPDIMCNSRIKFGMFEEYVGKHFSRVASGHYAVSCHDDVGTRPSRLMMSPDKVKDQTYFLCNLRQDQLKHALFPIGGYTKEKVRELAREFNLPTQRRKDSQGICFLGKLKFEDFVGHHLGEDPGPVIDFHTGRELGEHRGLWFYTIGQRKGLGSATRKVTHLGPWFVAGKDRERNMLYVSNQYDVIEGPRRSFDVEQINWMAGSLPEDDALRLRIKTRHGPNIHDGLLTLSQGKLSGRVSLDGRDSGLAPGQWAALYDGEECIGGGMIADSTFLTKPEEEEEENGELAVAFGEDK
;
A
#
# COMPACT_ATOMS: atom_id res chain seq x y z
N THR A 1 14.23 24.23 53.14
CA THR A 1 15.15 23.80 54.22
C THR A 1 15.55 22.37 53.91
N ILE A 2 16.74 22.06 53.41
CA ILE A 2 18.06 22.67 53.57
C ILE A 2 18.82 22.49 52.25
N GLU A 3 19.47 23.58 51.84
CA GLU A 3 20.56 23.71 50.87
C GLU A 3 21.76 22.80 51.21
N THR A 4 22.42 22.25 50.19
CA THR A 4 23.90 22.21 50.19
C THR A 4 24.41 22.36 48.76
N GLU A 5 25.10 23.48 48.56
CA GLU A 5 26.06 23.77 47.48
C GLU A 5 27.27 22.82 47.55
N GLY A 6 28.01 22.69 46.44
CA GLY A 6 29.43 22.31 46.54
C GLY A 6 30.10 21.68 45.32
N ALA A 7 30.65 22.54 44.46
CA ALA A 7 31.95 22.44 43.79
C ALA A 7 32.14 21.56 42.53
N GLU A 8 32.50 22.28 41.47
CA GLU A 8 33.23 21.90 40.26
C GLU A 8 34.52 21.12 40.55
N LEU A 9 34.93 20.24 39.63
CA LEU A 9 36.32 20.15 39.16
C LEU A 9 36.39 19.51 37.77
N ASP A 10 37.09 20.24 36.91
CA ASP A 10 37.53 19.95 35.54
C ASP A 10 38.62 18.85 35.50
N GLY A 11 38.78 18.18 34.36
CA GLY A 11 39.94 17.31 34.12
C GLY A 11 39.66 16.06 33.27
N GLY A 12 39.82 16.18 31.95
CA GLY A 12 39.76 15.05 31.03
C GLY A 12 40.98 14.13 31.04
N ARG A 13 40.79 12.87 30.63
CA ARG A 13 41.53 12.15 29.56
C ARG A 13 41.24 10.65 29.60
N ARG A 14 40.91 10.12 28.41
CA ARG A 14 41.24 8.81 27.82
C ARG A 14 41.59 7.65 28.75
N SER A 15 40.86 6.54 28.59
CA SER A 15 41.41 5.30 28.03
C SER A 15 40.32 4.28 27.74
N ASP A 16 40.50 3.57 26.64
CA ASP A 16 39.82 2.36 26.22
C ASP A 16 39.74 1.31 27.34
N GLU A 17 38.66 0.54 27.41
CA GLU A 17 38.72 -0.92 27.54
C GLU A 17 37.35 -1.55 27.32
N ALA A 18 37.32 -2.49 26.37
CA ALA A 18 36.23 -3.41 26.14
C ALA A 18 36.21 -4.47 27.24
N CYS A 19 35.03 -4.82 27.77
CA CYS A 19 34.82 -6.16 28.30
C CYS A 19 33.34 -6.55 28.22
N ALA A 20 33.08 -7.60 27.46
CA ALA A 20 31.82 -8.32 27.45
C ALA A 20 31.66 -9.10 28.76
N MET A 21 30.47 -9.09 29.35
CA MET A 21 30.03 -10.19 30.21
C MET A 21 28.54 -10.49 30.00
N VAL A 22 28.34 -11.72 29.55
CA VAL A 22 27.13 -12.51 29.61
C VAL A 22 26.93 -12.98 31.06
N THR A 23 25.75 -12.81 31.64
CA THR A 23 25.27 -13.71 32.70
C THR A 23 23.74 -13.89 32.63
N ARG A 24 23.34 -15.17 32.57
CA ARG A 24 22.01 -15.71 32.85
C ARG A 24 21.98 -16.19 34.31
N SER A 25 20.84 -16.01 34.99
CA SER A 25 20.32 -16.89 36.08
C SER A 25 18.92 -16.38 36.48
N SER A 26 17.82 -17.09 36.17
CA SER A 26 17.10 -18.11 36.99
C SER A 26 16.64 -17.58 38.36
N CYS A 27 15.33 -17.32 38.57
CA CYS A 27 14.27 -18.23 39.09
C CYS A 27 14.30 -18.45 40.62
N GLU A 28 13.22 -18.04 41.30
CA GLU A 28 12.60 -18.61 42.53
C GLU A 28 11.29 -17.80 42.78
N GLU A 29 10.10 -18.35 42.52
CA GLU A 29 9.20 -19.11 43.43
C GLU A 29 8.65 -18.30 44.62
N ASP A 30 7.31 -18.13 44.68
CA ASP A 30 6.58 -18.44 45.91
C ASP A 30 5.05 -18.63 45.70
N MET A 31 4.51 -19.54 46.49
CA MET A 31 3.22 -20.23 46.34
C MET A 31 2.40 -20.13 47.64
N LYS A 32 1.08 -19.84 47.54
CA LYS A 32 -0.08 -20.13 48.46
C LYS A 32 -1.15 -19.04 48.22
N SER A 33 -2.47 -19.26 48.17
CA SER A 33 -3.34 -20.25 48.81
C SER A 33 -4.63 -20.48 48.02
N SER A 34 -5.12 -21.71 48.04
CA SER A 34 -6.37 -22.20 47.47
C SER A 34 -7.60 -21.96 48.38
N THR A 35 -8.71 -21.50 47.79
CA THR A 35 -10.06 -21.86 48.23
C THR A 35 -10.92 -22.19 47.00
N GLN A 36 -11.29 -23.46 46.89
CA GLN A 36 -12.15 -24.04 45.86
C GLN A 36 -13.58 -23.50 45.92
N ARG A 37 -14.14 -23.12 44.77
CA ARG A 37 -15.55 -23.36 44.45
C ARG A 37 -15.67 -23.87 43.02
N VAL A 38 -16.28 -25.03 42.92
CA VAL A 38 -16.51 -25.87 41.74
C VAL A 38 -17.41 -25.18 40.71
N ARG A 39 -17.01 -25.15 39.44
CA ARG A 39 -17.89 -25.27 38.26
C ARG A 39 -17.08 -25.69 37.02
N ARG A 40 -17.76 -26.40 36.12
CA ARG A 40 -17.27 -27.38 35.14
C ARG A 40 -16.64 -26.74 33.89
N GLU A 41 -15.50 -27.27 33.45
CA GLU A 41 -14.96 -27.14 32.09
C GLU A 41 -14.82 -28.53 31.45
N PRO A 42 -15.17 -28.73 30.16
CA PRO A 42 -14.78 -29.91 29.42
C PRO A 42 -13.41 -29.73 28.74
N VAL A 43 -12.60 -30.77 28.93
CA VAL A 43 -11.23 -31.00 28.47
C VAL A 43 -11.14 -31.09 26.93
N SER A 44 -10.00 -30.59 26.44
CA SER A 44 -9.49 -30.60 25.08
C SER A 44 -9.42 -31.97 24.41
N CYS A 45 -9.74 -32.04 23.11
CA CYS A 45 -9.27 -33.09 22.20
C CYS A 45 -8.11 -32.58 21.33
N ARG A 46 -6.91 -32.50 21.91
CA ARG A 46 -5.65 -32.69 21.18
C ARG A 46 -5.41 -34.20 21.07
N ALA A 47 -6.06 -34.85 20.09
CA ALA A 47 -5.77 -36.24 19.72
C ALA A 47 -6.36 -36.62 18.34
N ALA A 48 -6.38 -35.70 17.37
CA ALA A 48 -6.85 -35.97 16.00
C ALA A 48 -5.81 -35.68 14.90
N SER A 49 -4.57 -35.33 15.28
CA SER A 49 -3.49 -35.02 14.32
C SER A 49 -2.37 -36.06 14.27
N ALA A 50 -2.49 -37.17 15.00
CA ALA A 50 -1.46 -38.23 15.04
C ALA A 50 -1.84 -39.55 14.33
N LEU A 51 -3.08 -39.68 13.82
CA LEU A 51 -3.55 -40.89 13.12
C LEU A 51 -3.74 -40.73 11.60
N LEU A 52 -3.68 -39.49 11.08
CA LEU A 52 -3.67 -39.24 9.63
C LEU A 52 -2.26 -39.27 9.01
N ALA A 53 -1.20 -39.16 9.82
CA ALA A 53 0.19 -39.19 9.35
C ALA A 53 0.75 -40.62 9.15
N LEU A 54 0.10 -41.65 9.71
CA LEU A 54 0.52 -43.06 9.55
C LEU A 54 -0.27 -43.80 8.46
N ALA A 55 -1.42 -43.28 8.02
CA ALA A 55 -2.19 -43.85 6.92
C ALA A 55 -1.67 -43.41 5.52
N PHE A 56 -0.90 -42.32 5.44
CA PHE A 56 -0.32 -41.82 4.19
C PHE A 56 1.02 -42.48 3.82
N LEU A 57 1.68 -43.15 4.77
CA LEU A 57 3.00 -43.79 4.56
C LEU A 57 2.91 -45.29 4.18
N CYS A 58 1.73 -45.92 4.21
CA CYS A 58 1.55 -47.30 3.75
C CYS A 58 0.94 -47.46 2.35
N LEU A 59 0.53 -46.36 1.69
CA LEU A 59 -0.04 -46.38 0.33
C LEU A 59 0.99 -46.07 -0.78
N CYS A 60 2.27 -45.89 -0.42
CA CYS A 60 3.36 -45.64 -1.38
C CYS A 60 4.36 -46.81 -1.54
N SER A 61 4.09 -47.97 -0.96
CA SER A 61 4.91 -49.18 -1.17
C SER A 61 4.07 -50.21 -1.92
N GLY A 62 4.13 -50.16 -3.24
CA GLY A 62 3.47 -51.16 -4.08
C GLY A 62 4.16 -52.52 -3.91
N GLU A 63 3.46 -53.48 -3.33
CA GLU A 63 3.74 -54.91 -3.49
C GLU A 63 2.48 -55.75 -3.20
N THR A 64 2.27 -56.76 -4.03
CA THR A 64 1.07 -57.60 -4.16
C THR A 64 1.10 -58.81 -3.23
N ALA A 65 0.01 -59.07 -2.51
CA ALA A 65 -0.52 -60.40 -2.10
C ALA A 65 -1.74 -60.11 -1.21
N GLY A 66 -2.92 -60.71 -1.34
CA GLY A 66 -3.25 -62.12 -1.51
C GLY A 66 -4.42 -62.38 -0.56
N ALA A 67 -5.44 -63.09 -1.01
CA ALA A 67 -6.74 -63.26 -0.37
C ALA A 67 -6.73 -63.82 1.07
N GLY A 68 -7.79 -63.51 1.84
CA GLY A 68 -8.38 -64.46 2.79
C GLY A 68 -8.74 -63.94 4.19
N LEU A 69 -9.97 -64.24 4.62
CA LEU A 69 -10.55 -64.22 5.99
C LEU A 69 -10.97 -62.82 6.49
N ALA A 70 -12.21 -62.35 6.33
CA ALA A 70 -13.52 -62.94 6.63
C ALA A 70 -13.73 -63.39 8.09
N SER A 71 -14.70 -62.74 8.73
CA SER A 71 -15.56 -63.20 9.83
C SER A 71 -15.19 -62.77 11.26
N MET A 72 -15.88 -61.73 11.75
CA MET A 72 -16.81 -61.91 12.87
C MET A 72 -17.86 -60.78 12.94
N CYS A 73 -19.09 -61.19 12.59
CA CYS A 73 -20.42 -60.78 13.05
C CYS A 73 -20.73 -59.28 13.32
N PHE A 74 -21.50 -58.62 12.46
CA PHE A 74 -22.99 -58.60 12.42
C PHE A 74 -23.66 -57.90 13.61
N ASN A 75 -24.19 -56.70 13.35
CA ASN A 75 -25.63 -56.44 13.52
C ASN A 75 -26.11 -55.23 12.68
N LEU A 76 -27.14 -55.51 11.86
CA LEU A 76 -28.17 -54.62 11.29
C LEU A 76 -27.85 -53.72 10.06
N GLN A 77 -28.06 -54.34 8.89
CA GLN A 77 -28.49 -53.82 7.56
C GLN A 77 -29.92 -53.22 7.58
N PRO A 78 -30.50 -52.75 6.43
CA PRO A 78 -29.92 -52.09 5.25
C PRO A 78 -30.75 -50.88 4.74
N CYS A 79 -30.21 -50.10 3.80
CA CYS A 79 -30.90 -49.75 2.54
C CYS A 79 -29.93 -49.06 1.57
N ALA A 80 -29.43 -49.86 0.62
CA ALA A 80 -28.83 -49.40 -0.62
C ALA A 80 -29.84 -49.72 -1.75
N ASN A 81 -30.05 -48.79 -2.70
CA ASN A 81 -29.88 -49.04 -4.14
C ASN A 81 -30.59 -48.01 -5.05
N HIS A 82 -30.11 -48.00 -6.29
CA HIS A 82 -30.54 -47.31 -7.50
C HIS A 82 -30.13 -45.83 -7.62
N ALA A 83 -29.07 -45.47 -8.34
CA ALA A 83 -28.69 -45.72 -9.75
C ALA A 83 -29.56 -44.96 -10.77
N LEU A 84 -28.84 -44.24 -11.65
CA LEU A 84 -29.16 -43.95 -13.05
C LEU A 84 -30.29 -42.96 -13.38
N GLN A 85 -29.89 -42.01 -14.25
CA GLN A 85 -30.65 -41.43 -15.36
C GLN A 85 -31.70 -40.33 -15.11
N ARG A 86 -31.30 -39.13 -15.60
CA ARG A 86 -32.05 -38.17 -16.44
C ARG A 86 -33.22 -37.36 -15.86
N ARG A 87 -33.02 -36.04 -16.03
CA ARG A 87 -33.91 -35.01 -16.60
C ARG A 87 -34.87 -34.23 -15.69
N ASP A 88 -34.56 -32.92 -15.69
CA ASP A 88 -35.44 -31.77 -15.95
C ASP A 88 -36.40 -31.27 -14.85
N PHE A 89 -36.03 -30.09 -14.34
CA PHE A 89 -36.83 -28.87 -14.14
C PHE A 89 -38.25 -28.98 -13.57
N LEU A 90 -38.48 -28.33 -12.42
CA LEU A 90 -39.56 -27.33 -12.29
C LEU A 90 -39.47 -26.45 -11.04
N CYS A 91 -39.62 -25.15 -11.30
CA CYS A 91 -39.89 -24.05 -10.39
C CYS A 91 -41.08 -24.31 -9.45
N ARG A 92 -40.99 -23.77 -8.22
CA ARG A 92 -42.17 -23.30 -7.48
C ARG A 92 -42.27 -21.79 -7.65
N HIS A 93 -43.29 -21.33 -8.37
CA HIS A 93 -43.87 -20.00 -8.19
C HIS A 93 -45.24 -20.14 -7.52
N GLN A 94 -45.50 -19.24 -6.58
CA GLN A 94 -46.78 -19.06 -5.91
C GLN A 94 -47.90 -18.75 -6.92
N CYS A 95 -49.06 -19.37 -6.69
CA CYS A 95 -50.31 -19.06 -7.36
C CYS A 95 -50.81 -17.65 -6.98
N VAL A 96 -51.18 -16.87 -8.00
CA VAL A 96 -52.33 -15.95 -7.94
C VAL A 96 -53.25 -16.32 -9.09
N HIS A 97 -54.52 -16.61 -8.74
CA HIS A 97 -55.62 -16.99 -9.63
C HIS A 97 -55.91 -15.94 -10.71
N PHE A 98 -56.27 -16.35 -11.93
CA PHE A 98 -57.67 -16.34 -12.41
C PHE A 98 -57.86 -16.95 -13.82
N SER A 99 -58.89 -17.80 -13.90
CA SER A 99 -59.73 -18.30 -14.99
C SER A 99 -59.40 -18.13 -16.50
N ALA A 100 -59.41 -19.29 -17.17
CA ALA A 100 -60.26 -19.68 -18.30
C ALA A 100 -60.16 -18.95 -19.67
N GLY A 101 -60.06 -19.76 -20.74
CA GLY A 101 -60.62 -19.39 -22.05
C GLY A 101 -59.81 -19.85 -23.25
N ARG A 102 -60.43 -20.65 -24.12
CA ARG A 102 -59.85 -21.34 -25.28
C ARG A 102 -59.60 -20.45 -26.51
N GLN A 103 -58.72 -20.97 -27.37
CA GLN A 103 -58.77 -21.02 -28.84
C GLN A 103 -58.22 -19.85 -29.70
N LEU A 104 -57.22 -20.25 -30.52
CA LEU A 104 -57.04 -19.99 -31.95
C LEU A 104 -56.92 -18.54 -32.45
N ARG A 105 -55.72 -18.16 -32.93
CA ARG A 105 -55.37 -17.97 -34.37
C ARG A 105 -54.07 -17.17 -34.53
N SER A 106 -53.31 -17.57 -35.57
CA SER A 106 -52.37 -16.81 -36.40
C SER A 106 -51.70 -15.55 -35.83
N PHE A 107 -50.38 -15.47 -35.93
CA PHE A 107 -49.72 -14.37 -36.65
C PHE A 107 -48.26 -14.75 -36.94
N ALA A 108 -47.93 -14.79 -38.23
CA ALA A 108 -46.58 -14.93 -38.72
C ALA A 108 -45.89 -13.58 -38.71
N THR A 109 -44.70 -13.48 -38.09
CA THR A 109 -43.66 -12.53 -38.55
C THR A 109 -42.26 -12.90 -38.02
N ARG A 110 -41.42 -13.33 -38.96
CA ARG A 110 -39.95 -13.17 -39.08
C ARG A 110 -39.14 -12.96 -37.78
N CYS A 111 -38.49 -14.03 -37.32
CA CYS A 111 -37.20 -13.95 -36.62
C CYS A 111 -36.10 -14.49 -37.54
N ARG A 112 -35.12 -13.62 -37.88
CA ARG A 112 -33.85 -14.03 -38.48
C ARG A 112 -32.96 -14.60 -37.38
N LEU A 113 -32.57 -15.87 -37.51
CA LEU A 113 -31.53 -16.49 -36.70
C LEU A 113 -30.15 -15.96 -37.12
N PRO A 114 -29.22 -15.69 -36.19
CA PRO A 114 -27.81 -15.49 -36.53
C PRO A 114 -27.17 -16.83 -36.94
N PRO A 115 -26.13 -16.81 -37.80
CA PRO A 115 -25.53 -18.02 -38.35
C PRO A 115 -24.76 -18.80 -37.29
N VAL A 116 -24.84 -20.12 -37.43
CA VAL A 116 -24.10 -21.16 -36.71
C VAL A 116 -22.60 -20.84 -36.72
N VAL A 117 -22.04 -20.56 -35.55
CA VAL A 117 -20.59 -20.52 -35.35
C VAL A 117 -20.08 -21.94 -35.48
N LYS A 118 -19.28 -22.18 -36.54
CA LYS A 118 -18.50 -23.40 -36.71
C LYS A 118 -17.58 -23.55 -35.49
N CYS A 119 -17.71 -24.68 -34.81
CA CYS A 119 -16.74 -25.15 -33.82
C CYS A 119 -15.39 -25.26 -34.53
N SER A 120 -14.50 -24.30 -34.29
CA SER A 120 -13.10 -24.38 -34.70
C SER A 120 -12.41 -25.40 -33.81
N MET A 121 -11.84 -26.42 -34.46
CA MET A 121 -11.02 -27.48 -33.87
C MET A 121 -10.05 -26.92 -32.82
N GLU A 122 -10.06 -27.53 -31.63
CA GLU A 122 -8.98 -27.40 -30.66
C GLU A 122 -7.69 -27.87 -31.33
N GLN A 123 -6.78 -26.92 -31.59
CA GLN A 123 -5.41 -27.25 -31.93
C GLN A 123 -4.74 -27.74 -30.65
N SER A 124 -4.53 -29.04 -30.54
CA SER A 124 -3.57 -29.60 -29.57
C SER A 124 -2.23 -28.92 -29.79
N SER A 125 -1.73 -28.20 -28.79
CA SER A 125 -0.40 -27.59 -28.81
C SER A 125 0.64 -28.69 -29.05
N ASP A 126 1.43 -28.57 -30.12
CA ASP A 126 2.53 -29.48 -30.38
C ASP A 126 3.67 -29.22 -29.40
N LEU A 127 3.54 -29.80 -28.20
CA LEU A 127 4.48 -29.71 -27.08
C LEU A 127 5.88 -30.25 -27.45
N SER A 128 6.03 -30.95 -28.59
CA SER A 128 7.31 -31.50 -29.07
C SER A 128 8.31 -30.42 -29.53
N SER A 129 7.85 -29.18 -29.67
CA SER A 129 8.67 -28.02 -30.09
C SER A 129 9.43 -27.32 -28.95
N LEU A 130 9.07 -27.59 -27.68
CA LEU A 130 9.69 -26.96 -26.52
C LEU A 130 10.78 -27.85 -25.89
N PRO A 131 11.83 -27.26 -25.28
CA PRO A 131 12.82 -28.03 -24.51
C PRO A 131 12.17 -28.85 -23.38
N PRO A 132 12.72 -30.03 -23.01
CA PRO A 132 12.06 -30.97 -22.09
C PRO A 132 11.68 -30.38 -20.72
N GLU A 133 12.55 -29.57 -20.12
CA GLU A 133 12.26 -28.96 -18.81
C GLU A 133 11.18 -27.87 -18.93
N LEU A 134 11.22 -27.08 -20.00
CA LEU A 134 10.18 -26.08 -20.27
C LEU A 134 8.83 -26.75 -20.58
N GLN A 135 8.83 -27.88 -21.30
CA GLN A 135 7.64 -28.68 -21.55
C GLN A 135 7.02 -29.19 -20.23
N ARG A 136 7.85 -29.64 -19.29
CA ARG A 136 7.42 -30.10 -17.96
C ARG A 136 6.80 -28.97 -17.15
N LEU A 137 7.45 -27.80 -17.09
CA LEU A 137 6.94 -26.64 -16.37
C LEU A 137 5.64 -26.10 -16.99
N CYS A 138 5.56 -26.02 -18.32
CA CYS A 138 4.35 -25.61 -19.04
C CYS A 138 3.19 -26.59 -18.78
N SER A 139 3.42 -27.90 -18.83
CA SER A 139 2.39 -28.91 -18.53
C SER A 139 1.88 -28.78 -17.10
N TRP A 140 2.78 -28.58 -16.12
CA TRP A 140 2.42 -28.38 -14.72
C TRP A 140 1.58 -27.11 -14.49
N LEU A 141 1.85 -26.03 -15.23
CA LEU A 141 1.04 -24.81 -15.21
C LEU A 141 -0.33 -25.03 -15.89
N ALA A 142 -0.35 -25.72 -17.03
CA ALA A 142 -1.57 -25.99 -17.80
C ALA A 142 -2.58 -26.87 -17.08
N GLU A 143 -2.15 -27.73 -16.15
CA GLU A 143 -3.02 -28.55 -15.29
C GLU A 143 -3.86 -27.76 -14.27
N SER A 144 -3.71 -26.43 -14.21
CA SER A 144 -4.46 -25.57 -13.29
C SER A 144 -5.95 -25.52 -13.64
N ARG A 145 -6.82 -25.58 -12.63
CA ARG A 145 -8.29 -25.62 -12.82
C ARG A 145 -8.87 -24.27 -13.22
N ASN A 146 -8.17 -23.18 -12.91
CA ASN A 146 -8.57 -21.81 -13.21
C ASN A 146 -7.36 -20.86 -13.15
N ASP A 147 -7.56 -19.62 -13.59
CA ASP A 147 -6.52 -18.57 -13.63
C ASP A 147 -5.91 -18.29 -12.26
N LYS A 148 -6.71 -18.36 -11.17
CA LYS A 148 -6.22 -18.14 -9.80
C LYS A 148 -5.21 -19.21 -9.39
N GLU A 149 -5.48 -20.47 -9.68
CA GLU A 149 -4.54 -21.58 -9.40
C GLU A 149 -3.26 -21.45 -10.23
N ALA A 150 -3.38 -21.08 -11.51
CA ALA A 150 -2.23 -20.84 -12.38
C ALA A 150 -1.36 -19.67 -11.89
N ALA A 151 -1.97 -18.58 -11.42
CA ALA A 151 -1.24 -17.46 -10.83
C ALA A 151 -0.50 -17.85 -9.55
N ILE A 152 -1.14 -18.62 -8.65
CA ILE A 152 -0.50 -19.12 -7.42
C ILE A 152 0.70 -20.00 -7.76
N LYS A 153 0.55 -20.91 -8.73
CA LYS A 153 1.66 -21.78 -9.20
C LYS A 153 2.82 -20.96 -9.77
N LEU A 154 2.54 -19.92 -10.56
CA LEU A 154 3.58 -19.01 -11.03
C LEU A 154 4.31 -18.30 -9.88
N VAL A 155 3.58 -17.80 -8.89
CA VAL A 155 4.19 -17.15 -7.72
C VAL A 155 5.08 -18.14 -6.96
N GLN A 156 4.62 -19.38 -6.73
CA GLN A 156 5.44 -20.43 -6.11
C GLN A 156 6.70 -20.75 -6.92
N LEU A 157 6.59 -20.78 -8.26
CA LEU A 157 7.73 -20.95 -9.14
C LEU A 157 8.71 -19.76 -9.02
N GLY A 158 8.19 -18.54 -8.89
CA GLY A 158 8.98 -17.31 -8.67
C GLY A 158 9.70 -17.29 -7.32
N ASP A 159 9.06 -17.75 -6.26
CA ASP A 159 9.63 -17.87 -4.92
C ASP A 159 10.79 -18.89 -4.88
N SER A 160 10.78 -19.87 -5.80
CA SER A 160 11.84 -20.87 -5.96
C SER A 160 13.08 -20.35 -6.73
N LEU A 161 13.06 -19.09 -7.15
CA LEU A 161 14.21 -18.39 -7.72
C LEU A 161 14.96 -17.74 -6.55
N GLU A 162 16.18 -18.20 -6.27
CA GLU A 162 16.98 -17.72 -5.14
C GLU A 162 17.07 -16.19 -5.14
N LEU A 163 16.67 -15.56 -4.02
CA LEU A 163 16.78 -14.11 -3.81
C LEU A 163 18.25 -13.70 -3.80
N TYR A 164 18.63 -12.76 -4.67
CA TYR A 164 19.93 -12.11 -4.56
C TYR A 164 19.88 -11.03 -3.48
N MET A 165 19.84 -11.44 -2.21
CA MET A 165 20.18 -10.53 -1.12
C MET A 165 21.70 -10.33 -1.11
N GLY A 166 22.13 -9.08 -1.28
CA GLY A 166 23.51 -8.72 -1.48
C GLY A 166 24.47 -9.26 -0.41
N LYS A 167 25.49 -9.98 -0.90
CA LYS A 167 26.87 -10.00 -0.39
C LYS A 167 27.75 -10.56 -1.50
N SER A 168 28.56 -9.67 -2.09
CA SER A 168 29.89 -9.92 -2.66
C SER A 168 30.24 -11.38 -3.00
N GLU A 169 30.17 -11.76 -4.28
CA GLU A 169 31.34 -12.22 -5.07
C GLU A 169 30.93 -12.69 -6.48
N ARG A 170 31.34 -11.89 -7.48
CA ARG A 170 31.76 -12.27 -8.84
C ARG A 170 31.26 -13.62 -9.38
N ARG A 171 30.04 -13.64 -9.96
CA ARG A 171 29.64 -14.56 -11.04
C ARG A 171 28.28 -14.14 -11.63
N GLY A 172 28.27 -13.08 -12.44
CA GLY A 172 27.07 -12.64 -13.17
C GLY A 172 27.28 -11.25 -13.75
N GLY A 173 27.07 -11.09 -15.06
CA GLY A 173 27.19 -9.80 -15.74
C GLY A 173 26.20 -8.75 -15.23
N GLU A 174 26.35 -7.50 -15.68
CA GLU A 174 25.41 -6.42 -15.39
C GLU A 174 24.00 -6.79 -15.90
N LYS A 175 23.01 -6.81 -14.99
CA LYS A 175 21.61 -7.13 -15.34
C LYS A 175 21.00 -5.99 -16.15
N VAL A 176 20.41 -6.32 -17.31
CA VAL A 176 19.78 -5.38 -18.25
C VAL A 176 18.28 -5.30 -17.98
N ARG A 177 17.72 -4.09 -17.96
CA ARG A 177 16.28 -3.86 -17.80
C ARG A 177 15.53 -4.35 -19.04
N VAL A 178 14.44 -5.09 -18.81
CA VAL A 178 13.54 -5.57 -19.88
C VAL A 178 12.56 -4.45 -20.26
N PRO A 179 12.57 -3.96 -21.51
CA PRO A 179 11.61 -2.97 -21.98
C PRO A 179 10.23 -3.60 -22.20
N GLY A 180 9.15 -2.84 -22.04
CA GLY A 180 7.78 -3.31 -22.37
C GLY A 180 7.11 -4.21 -21.31
N CYS A 181 7.81 -4.54 -20.22
CA CYS A 181 7.20 -5.13 -19.04
C CYS A 181 6.47 -4.06 -18.22
N ILE A 182 5.27 -4.40 -17.71
CA ILE A 182 4.56 -3.59 -16.72
C ILE A 182 5.36 -3.55 -15.41
N SER A 183 5.96 -4.68 -15.03
CA SER A 183 6.87 -4.83 -13.89
C SER A 183 8.31 -4.39 -14.23
N ASN A 184 9.06 -3.96 -13.23
CA ASN A 184 10.50 -3.75 -13.35
C ASN A 184 11.21 -5.11 -13.35
N VAL A 185 11.50 -5.62 -14.55
CA VAL A 185 12.24 -6.86 -14.74
C VAL A 185 13.66 -6.56 -15.18
N ARG A 186 14.65 -7.22 -14.57
CA ARG A 186 16.05 -7.15 -14.97
C ARG A 186 16.59 -8.55 -15.19
N VAL A 187 17.32 -8.75 -16.28
CA VAL A 187 17.84 -10.06 -16.69
C VAL A 187 19.31 -10.00 -17.05
N SER A 188 20.02 -11.10 -16.86
CA SER A 188 21.40 -11.28 -17.30
C SER A 188 21.59 -12.64 -17.94
N VAL A 189 22.57 -12.71 -18.83
CA VAL A 189 23.00 -13.96 -19.47
C VAL A 189 24.47 -14.15 -19.17
N ALA A 190 24.85 -15.34 -18.75
CA ALA A 190 26.22 -15.81 -18.75
C ALA A 190 26.35 -16.98 -19.73
N SER A 191 27.52 -17.17 -20.32
CA SER A 191 27.75 -18.22 -21.31
C SER A 191 29.01 -19.02 -20.99
N LYS A 192 28.97 -20.34 -21.16
CA LYS A 192 30.13 -21.24 -20.99
C LYS A 192 30.14 -22.26 -22.12
N GLU A 193 31.32 -22.50 -22.70
CA GLU A 193 31.50 -23.58 -23.67
C GLU A 193 31.53 -24.93 -22.94
N ASP A 194 30.81 -25.90 -23.49
CA ASP A 194 30.93 -27.29 -23.07
C ASP A 194 32.07 -28.00 -23.81
N GLU A 195 32.35 -29.23 -23.41
CA GLU A 195 33.43 -30.06 -23.98
C GLU A 195 33.25 -30.34 -25.49
N SER A 196 32.05 -30.11 -26.04
CA SER A 196 31.74 -30.24 -27.47
C SER A 196 31.96 -28.94 -28.27
N GLY A 197 32.37 -27.85 -27.60
CA GLY A 197 32.50 -26.52 -28.20
C GLY A 197 31.16 -25.79 -28.38
N SER A 198 30.07 -26.31 -27.81
CA SER A 198 28.75 -25.69 -27.87
C SER A 198 28.59 -24.67 -26.74
N LEU A 199 28.09 -23.48 -27.08
CA LEU A 199 27.88 -22.41 -26.10
C LEU A 199 26.61 -22.65 -25.29
N ARG A 200 26.74 -23.03 -24.02
CA ARG A 200 25.61 -23.15 -23.09
C ARG A 200 25.39 -21.86 -22.32
N VAL A 201 24.13 -21.49 -22.14
CA VAL A 201 23.74 -20.24 -21.48
C VAL A 201 23.19 -20.48 -20.09
N SER A 202 23.57 -19.62 -19.16
CA SER A 202 22.95 -19.50 -17.84
C SER A 202 22.16 -18.20 -17.83
N LEU A 203 20.88 -18.31 -17.52
CA LEU A 203 19.96 -17.18 -17.45
C LEU A 203 19.75 -16.83 -15.98
N ASP A 204 19.70 -15.55 -15.68
CA ASP A 204 19.37 -15.04 -14.35
C ASP A 204 18.55 -13.76 -14.49
N GLY A 205 17.82 -13.38 -13.45
CA GLY A 205 17.07 -12.14 -13.41
C GLY A 205 16.28 -11.96 -12.13
N ASP A 206 15.65 -10.81 -12.00
CA ASP A 206 14.72 -10.50 -10.91
C ASP A 206 13.58 -9.60 -11.41
N ALA A 207 12.46 -9.61 -10.69
CA ALA A 207 11.27 -8.84 -11.01
C ALA A 207 10.55 -8.38 -9.73
N ASP A 208 10.06 -7.14 -9.73
CA ASP A 208 9.33 -6.54 -8.60
C ASP A 208 7.91 -7.14 -8.39
N ALA A 209 7.23 -7.55 -9.46
CA ALA A 209 5.91 -8.18 -9.35
C ALA A 209 6.01 -9.71 -9.25
N ARG A 210 5.30 -10.34 -8.31
CA ARG A 210 5.41 -11.79 -8.02
C ARG A 210 5.02 -12.67 -9.21
N VAL A 211 3.98 -12.30 -9.95
CA VAL A 211 3.56 -13.02 -11.16
C VAL A 211 4.61 -12.87 -12.28
N ALA A 212 5.19 -11.68 -12.43
CA ALA A 212 6.26 -11.45 -13.40
C ALA A 212 7.54 -12.22 -13.04
N ARG A 213 7.87 -12.31 -11.74
CA ARG A 213 8.94 -13.15 -11.23
C ARG A 213 8.67 -14.63 -11.49
N GLY A 214 7.42 -15.07 -11.38
CA GLY A 214 6.99 -16.42 -11.77
C GLY A 214 7.20 -16.72 -13.26
N MET A 215 6.81 -15.79 -14.14
CA MET A 215 7.05 -15.88 -15.58
C MET A 215 8.56 -15.84 -15.93
N LEU A 216 9.34 -15.03 -15.21
CA LEU A 216 10.79 -15.01 -15.33
C LEU A 216 11.40 -16.34 -14.90
N ALA A 217 10.92 -16.92 -13.79
CA ALA A 217 11.36 -18.22 -13.30
C ALA A 217 11.05 -19.35 -14.28
N LEU A 218 9.90 -19.30 -14.95
CA LEU A 218 9.57 -20.23 -16.03
C LEU A 218 10.64 -20.21 -17.14
N LEU A 219 11.06 -19.02 -17.57
CA LEU A 219 12.11 -18.87 -18.60
C LEU A 219 13.48 -19.28 -18.09
N VAL A 220 13.89 -18.80 -16.90
CA VAL A 220 15.20 -19.09 -16.32
C VAL A 220 15.39 -20.58 -16.07
N LYS A 221 14.39 -21.25 -15.48
CA LYS A 221 14.47 -22.69 -15.20
C LYS A 221 14.25 -23.55 -16.44
N GLY A 222 13.37 -23.13 -17.34
CA GLY A 222 13.06 -23.90 -18.55
C GLY A 222 14.12 -23.81 -19.65
N LEU A 223 14.87 -22.71 -19.72
CA LEU A 223 15.86 -22.44 -20.78
C LEU A 223 17.31 -22.39 -20.27
N GLY A 224 17.52 -22.35 -18.96
CA GLY A 224 18.86 -22.38 -18.37
C GLY A 224 19.60 -23.69 -18.66
N GLY A 225 20.86 -23.59 -19.07
CA GLY A 225 21.72 -24.74 -19.37
C GLY A 225 21.62 -25.26 -20.81
N LEU A 226 20.68 -24.74 -21.61
CA LEU A 226 20.56 -25.04 -23.03
C LEU A 226 21.67 -24.36 -23.85
N THR A 227 21.86 -24.82 -25.08
CA THR A 227 22.72 -24.16 -26.05
C THR A 227 22.11 -22.83 -26.50
N ALA A 228 22.96 -21.88 -26.90
CA ALA A 228 22.53 -20.59 -27.40
C ALA A 228 21.53 -20.72 -28.58
N GLN A 229 21.71 -21.70 -29.46
CA GLN A 229 20.81 -21.93 -30.59
C GLN A 229 19.42 -22.42 -30.16
N GLU A 230 19.34 -23.30 -29.16
CA GLU A 230 18.06 -23.77 -28.63
C GLU A 230 17.23 -22.62 -28.04
N VAL A 231 17.86 -21.73 -27.26
CA VAL A 231 17.18 -20.55 -26.69
C VAL A 231 16.75 -19.55 -27.77
N LEU A 232 17.57 -19.34 -28.80
CA LEU A 232 17.21 -18.46 -29.94
C LEU A 232 16.08 -19.03 -30.80
N SER A 233 15.95 -20.36 -30.87
CA SER A 233 14.88 -21.02 -31.63
C SER A 233 13.54 -21.07 -30.90
N THR A 234 13.54 -20.86 -29.58
CA THR A 234 12.33 -20.92 -28.75
C THR A 234 11.41 -19.73 -29.05
N ARG A 235 10.13 -19.99 -29.35
CA ARG A 235 9.14 -18.93 -29.59
C ARG A 235 8.27 -18.72 -28.36
N SER A 236 8.03 -17.46 -28.02
CA SER A 236 7.16 -17.09 -26.89
C SER A 236 5.72 -17.57 -27.05
N ASP A 237 5.18 -17.60 -28.28
CA ASP A 237 3.81 -18.06 -28.55
C ASP A 237 3.61 -19.52 -28.13
N ASP A 238 4.62 -20.36 -28.36
CA ASP A 238 4.58 -21.79 -28.04
C ASP A 238 4.55 -21.98 -26.52
N ILE A 239 5.30 -21.16 -25.75
CA ILE A 239 5.28 -21.15 -24.29
C ILE A 239 3.91 -20.69 -23.77
N ILE A 240 3.38 -19.58 -24.29
CA ILE A 240 2.10 -19.00 -23.85
C ILE A 240 0.96 -19.99 -24.09
N GLN A 241 0.97 -20.66 -25.24
CA GLN A 241 -0.02 -21.67 -25.58
C GLN A 241 0.14 -22.93 -24.70
N ALA A 242 1.37 -23.45 -24.57
CA ALA A 242 1.63 -24.67 -23.81
C ALA A 242 1.35 -24.53 -22.32
N ALA A 243 1.60 -23.35 -21.73
CA ALA A 243 1.35 -23.08 -20.31
C ALA A 243 -0.06 -22.52 -20.04
N ASN A 244 -0.90 -22.37 -21.07
CA ASN A 244 -2.25 -21.78 -20.99
C ASN A 244 -2.27 -20.39 -20.29
N LEU A 245 -1.28 -19.54 -20.57
CA LEU A 245 -1.10 -18.25 -19.87
C LEU A 245 -1.90 -17.09 -20.48
N LYS A 246 -2.67 -17.33 -21.54
CA LYS A 246 -3.30 -16.25 -22.33
C LYS A 246 -4.29 -15.41 -21.52
N SER A 247 -4.98 -15.99 -20.54
CA SER A 247 -5.88 -15.29 -19.61
C SER A 247 -5.16 -14.51 -18.52
N LEU A 248 -3.92 -14.88 -18.20
CA LEU A 248 -3.06 -14.24 -17.20
C LEU A 248 -2.18 -13.11 -17.77
N LEU A 249 -2.06 -13.04 -19.10
CA LEU A 249 -1.32 -11.99 -19.77
C LEU A 249 -2.25 -10.81 -20.10
N PRO A 250 -1.85 -9.56 -19.80
CA PRO A 250 -2.62 -8.38 -20.17
C PRO A 250 -2.92 -8.36 -21.68
N THR A 251 -4.15 -8.04 -22.05
CA THR A 251 -4.53 -7.88 -23.46
C THR A 251 -4.04 -6.52 -23.97
N GLY A 252 -2.83 -6.46 -24.55
CA GLY A 252 -2.25 -5.19 -25.03
C GLY A 252 -0.84 -5.30 -25.62
N ARG A 253 -0.19 -4.14 -25.89
CA ARG A 253 1.20 -4.05 -26.42
C ARG A 253 2.30 -4.46 -25.43
N ASN A 254 1.96 -4.80 -24.19
CA ASN A 254 2.89 -5.03 -23.08
C ASN A 254 2.82 -6.49 -22.60
N ASP A 255 3.29 -7.42 -23.42
CA ASP A 255 3.40 -8.84 -23.04
C ASP A 255 4.74 -9.06 -22.33
N GLY A 256 4.69 -9.18 -21.01
CA GLY A 256 5.87 -9.32 -20.16
C GLY A 256 6.71 -10.55 -20.50
N LEU A 257 6.08 -11.69 -20.79
CA LEU A 257 6.79 -12.94 -21.12
C LEU A 257 7.55 -12.81 -22.45
N ARG A 258 6.88 -12.27 -23.49
CA ARG A 258 7.53 -12.02 -24.78
C ARG A 258 8.73 -11.09 -24.64
N SER A 259 8.55 -10.02 -23.88
CA SER A 259 9.59 -8.99 -23.68
C SER A 259 10.81 -9.57 -22.96
N MET A 260 10.59 -10.41 -21.93
CA MET A 260 11.66 -11.11 -21.22
C MET A 260 12.43 -12.06 -22.15
N LEU A 261 11.74 -12.92 -22.89
CA LEU A 261 12.39 -13.87 -23.81
C LEU A 261 13.18 -13.14 -24.90
N ALA A 262 12.60 -12.10 -25.52
CA ALA A 262 13.28 -11.31 -26.55
C ALA A 262 14.54 -10.62 -26.01
N THR A 263 14.52 -10.16 -24.75
CA THR A 263 15.70 -9.56 -24.11
C THR A 263 16.78 -10.60 -23.87
N PHE A 264 16.44 -11.79 -23.36
CA PHE A 264 17.39 -12.90 -23.24
C PHE A 264 18.03 -13.27 -24.59
N GLN A 265 17.21 -13.42 -25.63
CA GLN A 265 17.68 -13.75 -26.98
C GLN A 265 18.64 -12.67 -27.52
N THR A 266 18.31 -11.39 -27.32
CA THR A 266 19.18 -10.27 -27.71
C THR A 266 20.53 -10.31 -27.00
N LEU A 267 20.55 -10.59 -25.69
CA LEU A 267 21.78 -10.71 -24.92
C LEU A 267 22.64 -11.90 -25.39
N ILE A 268 22.02 -13.03 -25.71
CA ILE A 268 22.69 -14.21 -26.26
C ILE A 268 23.28 -13.92 -27.65
N GLU A 269 22.53 -13.23 -28.53
CA GLU A 269 23.07 -12.83 -29.83
C GLU A 269 24.27 -11.91 -29.72
N ASN A 270 24.26 -10.98 -28.76
CA ASN A 270 25.37 -10.07 -28.53
C ASN A 270 26.62 -10.81 -28.03
N GLU A 271 26.45 -11.80 -27.14
CA GLU A 271 27.52 -12.71 -26.71
C GLU A 271 28.12 -13.49 -27.90
N LEU A 272 27.28 -14.03 -28.79
CA LEU A 272 27.73 -14.74 -30.00
C LEU A 272 28.45 -13.81 -31.00
N LYS A 273 27.97 -12.56 -31.17
CA LYS A 273 28.59 -11.55 -32.05
C LYS A 273 29.91 -11.02 -31.48
N GLY A 274 30.01 -10.89 -30.15
CA GLY A 274 31.23 -10.49 -29.45
C GLY A 274 32.38 -11.48 -29.65
N ARG A 275 32.08 -12.79 -29.65
CA ARG A 275 33.08 -13.86 -29.90
C ARG A 275 33.55 -13.97 -31.35
N LYS A 276 32.73 -13.56 -32.33
CA LYS A 276 33.12 -13.58 -33.75
C LYS A 276 34.15 -12.51 -34.15
N LYS A 277 34.47 -11.55 -33.28
CA LYS A 277 35.41 -10.45 -33.57
C LYS A 277 36.89 -10.76 -33.29
N GLU A 278 37.23 -11.93 -32.77
CA GLU A 278 38.64 -12.36 -32.59
C GLU A 278 39.12 -13.28 -33.72
N THR A 279 39.13 -12.82 -34.96
CA THR A 279 40.04 -13.37 -35.99
C THR A 279 40.28 -12.36 -37.12
N VAL A 280 41.56 -12.08 -37.39
CA VAL A 280 42.17 -11.34 -38.54
C VAL A 280 42.38 -9.81 -38.41
N VAL A 281 43.60 -9.47 -37.97
CA VAL A 281 44.62 -8.53 -38.53
C VAL A 281 44.23 -7.34 -39.44
N GLN A 282 44.82 -6.18 -39.07
CA GLN A 282 45.24 -4.96 -39.82
C GLN A 282 44.23 -3.94 -40.40
N ASP A 283 44.19 -2.83 -39.67
CA ASP A 283 44.71 -1.48 -40.00
C ASP A 283 43.89 -0.46 -40.83
N ALA A 284 43.87 0.73 -40.22
CA ALA A 284 43.61 2.11 -40.64
C ALA A 284 42.70 2.44 -41.85
N GLY A 285 41.72 3.33 -41.59
CA GLY A 285 41.22 4.24 -42.64
C GLY A 285 39.89 4.96 -42.39
N ALA A 286 39.92 6.01 -41.57
CA ALA A 286 39.11 7.24 -41.65
C ALA A 286 37.57 7.17 -41.77
N HIS A 287 36.84 7.49 -40.69
CA HIS A 287 36.28 8.83 -40.44
C HIS A 287 35.37 8.88 -39.18
N ALA A 288 35.63 9.89 -38.35
CA ALA A 288 34.87 10.40 -37.19
C ALA A 288 34.75 9.53 -35.92
N PRO A 289 35.44 9.90 -34.82
CA PRO A 289 35.02 9.49 -33.49
C PRO A 289 34.92 10.68 -32.52
N ALA A 290 33.70 10.96 -32.07
CA ALA A 290 33.35 11.33 -30.69
C ALA A 290 31.82 11.56 -30.60
N GLU A 291 31.22 11.00 -29.54
CA GLU A 291 29.89 11.31 -28.98
C GLU A 291 28.68 10.43 -29.36
N ALA A 292 28.44 9.40 -28.54
CA ALA A 292 27.16 9.16 -27.86
C ALA A 292 27.34 8.17 -26.68
N ARG A 293 27.52 8.75 -25.48
CA ARG A 293 27.83 8.19 -24.13
C ARG A 293 26.78 7.18 -23.60
N GLN A 294 27.11 6.05 -22.96
CA GLN A 294 27.65 5.80 -21.60
C GLN A 294 26.55 5.61 -20.51
N VAL A 295 26.71 4.53 -19.74
CA VAL A 295 26.04 4.21 -18.46
C VAL A 295 26.20 5.36 -17.45
N TRP A 296 25.20 5.51 -16.59
CA TRP A 296 24.92 6.61 -15.65
C TRP A 296 26.12 7.25 -14.95
N ALA A 297 26.40 8.50 -15.33
CA ALA A 297 27.02 9.49 -14.47
C ALA A 297 25.92 10.49 -14.08
N TRP A 298 25.41 10.41 -12.85
CA TRP A 298 24.64 11.52 -12.28
C TRP A 298 25.61 12.66 -11.93
N GLY A 299 26.17 13.29 -12.95
CA GLY A 299 26.68 14.65 -12.84
C GLY A 299 25.47 15.54 -12.93
N GLY A 300 24.83 15.83 -11.80
CA GLY A 300 23.80 16.86 -11.73
C GLY A 300 24.38 18.13 -12.31
N ARG A 301 24.00 18.48 -13.55
CA ARG A 301 24.03 19.88 -13.94
C ARG A 301 22.98 20.53 -13.05
N SER A 302 23.31 21.67 -12.47
CA SER A 302 22.49 22.41 -11.50
C SER A 302 21.08 22.83 -12.00
N GLU A 303 20.63 22.33 -13.15
CA GLU A 303 19.44 22.77 -13.89
C GLU A 303 18.40 21.65 -14.10
N GLU A 304 18.71 20.37 -13.83
CA GLU A 304 17.74 19.26 -13.98
C GLU A 304 16.83 19.15 -12.74
N VAL A 305 15.52 19.10 -12.97
CA VAL A 305 14.49 19.04 -11.92
C VAL A 305 13.66 17.78 -12.11
N ALA A 306 13.59 16.92 -11.09
CA ALA A 306 12.67 15.80 -11.10
C ALA A 306 11.25 16.31 -10.85
N VAL A 307 10.26 15.87 -11.64
CA VAL A 307 8.87 16.27 -11.47
C VAL A 307 8.00 15.06 -11.21
N LEU A 308 7.37 15.00 -10.04
CA LEU A 308 6.43 13.95 -9.68
C LEU A 308 5.10 14.15 -10.42
N LEU A 309 4.91 13.41 -11.51
CA LEU A 309 3.78 13.51 -12.42
C LEU A 309 2.77 12.40 -12.15
N SER A 310 1.68 12.72 -11.46
CA SER A 310 0.62 11.77 -11.08
C SER A 310 -0.45 11.53 -12.15
N GLY A 311 -0.37 12.19 -13.30
CA GLY A 311 -1.44 12.20 -14.31
C GLY A 311 -2.60 13.17 -13.98
N GLY A 312 -2.56 13.85 -12.83
CA GLY A 312 -3.51 14.90 -12.46
C GLY A 312 -3.22 16.24 -13.15
N VAL A 313 -4.20 17.14 -13.15
CA VAL A 313 -4.04 18.50 -13.73
C VAL A 313 -2.95 19.30 -13.02
N ASP A 314 -2.84 19.16 -11.69
CA ASP A 314 -1.97 19.99 -10.85
C ASP A 314 -0.49 19.67 -11.14
N SER A 315 -0.14 18.39 -11.20
CA SER A 315 1.21 17.93 -11.54
C SER A 315 1.56 18.20 -13.02
N SER A 316 0.56 18.18 -13.92
CA SER A 316 0.76 18.53 -15.34
C SER A 316 1.12 20.01 -15.52
N VAL A 317 0.41 20.90 -14.82
CA VAL A 317 0.71 22.35 -14.85
C VAL A 317 2.04 22.63 -14.16
N ALA A 318 2.34 21.97 -13.04
CA ALA A 318 3.64 22.08 -12.39
C ALA A 318 4.80 21.73 -13.34
N LEU A 319 4.66 20.64 -14.10
CA LEU A 319 5.66 20.23 -15.10
C LEU A 319 5.90 21.30 -16.16
N GLU A 320 4.83 21.85 -16.74
CA GLU A 320 4.95 22.90 -17.76
C GLU A 320 5.51 24.21 -17.20
N LEU A 321 5.18 24.57 -15.96
CA LEU A 321 5.75 25.75 -15.30
C LEU A 321 7.26 25.60 -15.07
N VAL A 322 7.73 24.43 -14.62
CA VAL A 322 9.17 24.14 -14.48
C VAL A 322 9.87 24.30 -15.82
N ARG A 323 9.31 23.73 -16.89
CA ARG A 323 9.85 23.84 -18.25
C ARG A 323 9.91 25.29 -18.74
N ARG A 324 8.84 26.08 -18.51
CA ARG A 324 8.76 27.49 -18.92
C ARG A 324 9.70 28.42 -18.15
N GLN A 325 10.06 28.06 -16.93
CA GLN A 325 11.06 28.78 -16.13
C GLN A 325 12.50 28.52 -16.59
N GLY A 326 12.71 27.68 -17.61
CA GLY A 326 14.03 27.41 -18.19
C GLY A 326 14.76 26.22 -17.58
N PHE A 327 14.17 25.55 -16.58
CA PHE A 327 14.71 24.30 -16.05
C PHE A 327 14.52 23.14 -17.04
N LYS A 328 15.32 22.09 -16.87
CA LYS A 328 15.21 20.85 -17.64
C LYS A 328 14.47 19.79 -16.81
N PRO A 329 13.15 19.64 -16.96
CA PRO A 329 12.41 18.67 -16.17
C PRO A 329 12.64 17.24 -16.66
N ARG A 330 12.57 16.28 -15.73
CA ARG A 330 12.38 14.85 -15.99
C ARG A 330 11.20 14.36 -15.17
N ALA A 331 10.21 13.78 -15.82
CA ALA A 331 8.97 13.40 -15.16
C ALA A 331 9.05 11.98 -14.60
N PHE A 332 8.49 11.78 -13.41
CA PHE A 332 8.43 10.50 -12.72
C PHE A 332 7.00 10.21 -12.27
N TYR A 333 6.49 9.05 -12.66
CA TYR A 333 5.26 8.48 -12.16
C TYR A 333 5.59 7.47 -11.05
N LEU A 334 5.01 7.65 -9.87
CA LEU A 334 5.22 6.74 -8.74
C LEU A 334 4.11 5.70 -8.72
N ARG A 335 4.45 4.43 -8.95
CA ARG A 335 3.50 3.33 -8.84
C ARG A 335 3.51 2.80 -7.40
N ILE A 336 2.46 3.13 -6.67
CA ILE A 336 2.26 2.77 -5.25
C ILE A 336 1.06 1.85 -5.01
N TRP A 337 0.29 1.52 -6.06
CA TRP A 337 -0.90 0.68 -5.94
C TRP A 337 -0.52 -0.79 -5.69
N LEU A 338 -1.20 -1.46 -4.76
CA LEU A 338 -0.96 -2.85 -4.39
C LEU A 338 -1.85 -3.77 -5.24
N GLU A 339 -1.38 -4.10 -6.45
CA GLU A 339 -2.15 -4.93 -7.40
C GLU A 339 -2.50 -6.29 -6.82
N ASP A 340 -1.54 -6.99 -6.22
CA ASP A 340 -1.73 -8.38 -5.77
C ASP A 340 -2.72 -8.51 -4.61
N GLU A 341 -2.82 -7.49 -3.74
CA GLU A 341 -3.67 -7.54 -2.55
C GLU A 341 -5.08 -7.00 -2.82
N LEU A 342 -5.22 -5.93 -3.59
CA LEU A 342 -6.49 -5.22 -3.74
C LEU A 342 -7.19 -5.47 -5.09
N ALA A 343 -6.62 -6.27 -5.99
CA ALA A 343 -7.23 -6.58 -7.29
C ALA A 343 -8.64 -7.16 -7.19
N HIS A 344 -8.97 -7.85 -6.10
CA HIS A 344 -10.31 -8.39 -5.87
C HIS A 344 -11.33 -7.37 -5.36
N LEU A 345 -10.87 -6.18 -4.93
CA LEU A 345 -11.68 -5.13 -4.31
C LEU A 345 -12.02 -3.97 -5.28
N GLY A 346 -11.42 -3.91 -6.46
CA GLY A 346 -11.78 -2.89 -7.45
C GLY A 346 -10.90 -2.86 -8.70
N GLU A 347 -11.33 -2.04 -9.67
CA GLU A 347 -10.56 -1.76 -10.89
C GLU A 347 -9.35 -0.86 -10.59
N CYS A 348 -8.22 -1.18 -11.20
CA CYS A 348 -6.94 -0.54 -10.97
C CYS A 348 -6.87 0.85 -11.63
N PRO A 349 -6.75 1.96 -10.88
CA PRO A 349 -6.79 3.31 -11.46
C PRO A 349 -5.49 3.74 -12.16
N TRP A 350 -4.37 3.03 -11.94
CA TRP A 350 -3.06 3.51 -12.39
C TRP A 350 -2.90 3.55 -13.91
N GLU A 351 -3.59 2.69 -14.66
CA GLU A 351 -3.49 2.70 -16.13
C GLU A 351 -4.02 4.01 -16.73
N GLU A 352 -5.12 4.52 -16.17
CA GLU A 352 -5.69 5.81 -16.56
C GLU A 352 -4.73 6.94 -16.19
N ASP A 353 -4.22 6.94 -14.96
CA ASP A 353 -3.24 7.94 -14.49
C ASP A 353 -1.97 7.94 -15.36
N TRP A 354 -1.44 6.77 -15.66
CA TRP A 354 -0.26 6.58 -16.52
C TRP A 354 -0.51 7.07 -17.95
N SER A 355 -1.70 6.79 -18.51
CA SER A 355 -2.08 7.26 -19.85
C SER A 355 -2.10 8.79 -19.92
N TYR A 356 -2.67 9.47 -18.90
CA TYR A 356 -2.64 10.92 -18.82
C TYR A 356 -1.23 11.47 -18.62
N ALA A 357 -0.44 10.88 -17.73
CA ALA A 357 0.95 11.28 -17.49
C ALA A 357 1.79 11.15 -18.77
N SER A 358 1.64 10.03 -19.49
CA SER A 358 2.32 9.78 -20.76
C SER A 358 1.93 10.79 -21.83
N SER A 359 0.62 11.07 -21.96
CA SER A 359 0.12 12.05 -22.94
C SER A 359 0.67 13.46 -22.68
N VAL A 360 0.74 13.86 -21.40
CA VAL A 360 1.31 15.17 -20.99
C VAL A 360 2.81 15.20 -21.30
N ALA A 361 3.55 14.17 -20.91
CA ALA A 361 4.99 14.08 -21.15
C ALA A 361 5.34 14.09 -22.64
N GLU A 362 4.58 13.37 -23.48
CA GLU A 362 4.72 13.36 -24.93
C GLU A 362 4.47 14.74 -25.54
N GLN A 363 3.37 15.40 -25.17
CA GLN A 363 3.05 16.75 -25.65
C GLN A 363 4.15 17.75 -25.30
N LEU A 364 4.69 17.69 -24.07
CA LEU A 364 5.72 18.60 -23.59
C LEU A 364 7.14 18.18 -23.98
N LYS A 365 7.30 17.03 -24.64
CA LYS A 365 8.58 16.42 -25.01
C LYS A 365 9.52 16.24 -23.81
N VAL A 366 8.95 15.81 -22.68
CA VAL A 366 9.68 15.55 -21.44
C VAL A 366 9.83 14.03 -21.25
N PRO A 367 11.02 13.51 -20.88
CA PRO A 367 11.16 12.10 -20.54
C PRO A 367 10.31 11.72 -19.33
N LEU A 368 9.55 10.63 -19.42
CA LEU A 368 8.73 10.08 -18.34
C LEU A 368 9.22 8.69 -17.95
N GLU A 369 9.39 8.46 -16.65
CA GLU A 369 9.72 7.15 -16.09
C GLU A 369 8.71 6.73 -15.03
N SER A 370 8.40 5.43 -15.02
CA SER A 370 7.67 4.80 -13.92
C SER A 370 8.65 4.22 -12.91
N ILE A 371 8.46 4.55 -11.64
CA ILE A 371 9.19 4.00 -10.49
C ILE A 371 8.20 3.25 -9.61
N SER A 372 8.44 1.96 -9.41
CA SER A 372 7.67 1.15 -8.46
C SER A 372 8.17 1.44 -7.06
N LEU A 373 7.25 1.78 -6.14
CA LEU A 373 7.51 1.97 -4.71
C LEU A 373 6.44 1.23 -3.89
N GLN A 374 5.93 0.11 -4.40
CA GLN A 374 4.80 -0.61 -3.81
C GLN A 374 5.16 -1.21 -2.45
N GLU A 375 6.34 -1.86 -2.35
CA GLU A 375 6.84 -2.46 -1.11
C GLU A 375 7.08 -1.37 -0.06
N GLU A 376 7.79 -0.31 -0.43
CA GLU A 376 8.03 0.81 0.47
C GLU A 376 6.73 1.49 0.91
N TYR A 377 5.76 1.63 0.01
CA TYR A 377 4.46 2.20 0.33
C TYR A 377 3.69 1.32 1.33
N TRP A 378 3.76 0.00 1.15
CA TRP A 378 3.17 -0.95 2.08
C TRP A 378 3.76 -0.75 3.48
N GLU A 379 5.07 -0.90 3.62
CA GLU A 379 5.78 -0.86 4.89
C GLU A 379 5.65 0.51 5.58
N GLN A 380 5.80 1.60 4.82
CA GLN A 380 5.92 2.93 5.40
C GLN A 380 4.57 3.65 5.57
N VAL A 381 3.53 3.28 4.81
CA VAL A 381 2.24 3.98 4.82
C VAL A 381 1.09 3.06 5.22
N VAL A 382 0.98 1.89 4.59
CA VAL A 382 -0.14 0.98 4.83
C VAL A 382 -0.05 0.31 6.19
N GLU A 383 1.12 -0.20 6.59
CA GLU A 383 1.30 -0.79 7.93
C GLU A 383 1.04 0.24 9.03
N TYR A 384 1.50 1.48 8.84
CA TYR A 384 1.17 2.59 9.73
C TYR A 384 -0.34 2.80 9.84
N LEU A 385 -1.03 2.87 8.70
CA LEU A 385 -2.49 3.03 8.64
C LEU A 385 -3.21 1.92 9.41
N ILE A 386 -2.85 0.66 9.16
CA ILE A 386 -3.45 -0.51 9.83
C ILE A 386 -3.16 -0.49 11.33
N ARG A 387 -1.92 -0.18 11.73
CA ARG A 387 -1.51 -0.13 13.14
C ARG A 387 -2.26 0.96 13.91
N GLU A 388 -2.32 2.18 13.39
CA GLU A 388 -3.05 3.27 14.04
C GLU A 388 -4.55 2.99 14.10
N ALA A 389 -5.14 2.48 13.01
CA ALA A 389 -6.55 2.09 13.00
C ALA A 389 -6.87 1.01 14.05
N LYS A 390 -6.01 0.00 14.20
CA LYS A 390 -6.13 -1.03 15.23
C LYS A 390 -6.03 -0.47 16.65
N MET A 391 -5.31 0.64 16.85
CA MET A 391 -5.28 1.37 18.13
C MET A 391 -6.53 2.24 18.35
N GLY A 392 -7.50 2.24 17.43
CA GLY A 392 -8.71 3.06 17.51
C GLY A 392 -8.51 4.50 17.07
N ARG A 393 -7.31 4.85 16.58
CA ARG A 393 -6.97 6.18 16.05
C ARG A 393 -7.48 6.34 14.61
N THR A 394 -7.51 7.58 14.15
CA THR A 394 -7.84 7.93 12.76
C THR A 394 -6.57 8.47 12.08
N PRO A 395 -5.73 7.60 11.49
CA PRO A 395 -4.48 8.02 10.83
C PRO A 395 -4.69 8.87 9.57
N ASN A 396 -3.66 9.62 9.20
CA ASN A 396 -3.58 10.34 7.93
C ASN A 396 -2.47 9.76 7.02
N PRO A 397 -2.80 8.89 6.04
CA PRO A 397 -1.81 8.24 5.19
C PRO A 397 -1.14 9.21 4.20
N ASP A 398 -1.78 10.33 3.83
CA ASP A 398 -1.22 11.28 2.86
C ASP A 398 -0.03 12.06 3.43
N ILE A 399 -0.05 12.38 4.74
CA ILE A 399 1.11 12.97 5.43
C ILE A 399 2.31 12.00 5.40
N MET A 400 2.06 10.71 5.64
CA MET A 400 3.10 9.68 5.56
C MET A 400 3.59 9.47 4.13
N CYS A 401 2.69 9.43 3.14
CA CYS A 401 3.07 9.33 1.72
C CYS A 401 4.00 10.48 1.30
N ASN A 402 3.70 11.72 1.69
CA ASN A 402 4.57 12.84 1.36
C ASN A 402 5.94 12.74 2.04
N SER A 403 5.96 12.53 3.36
CA SER A 403 7.20 12.51 4.16
C SER A 403 8.07 11.27 3.96
N ARG A 404 7.47 10.11 3.67
CA ARG A 404 8.18 8.83 3.56
C ARG A 404 8.35 8.36 2.12
N ILE A 405 7.42 8.65 1.21
CA ILE A 405 7.46 8.13 -0.16
C ILE A 405 7.93 9.20 -1.15
N LYS A 406 7.16 10.29 -1.33
CA LYS A 406 7.46 11.32 -2.34
C LYS A 406 8.78 12.06 -2.09
N PHE A 407 9.01 12.47 -0.84
CA PHE A 407 10.21 13.19 -0.43
C PHE A 407 11.11 12.34 0.49
N GLY A 408 10.82 11.04 0.61
CA GLY A 408 11.63 10.05 1.32
C GLY A 408 12.23 9.05 0.35
N MET A 409 11.58 7.91 0.12
CA MET A 409 12.12 6.83 -0.71
C MET A 409 12.41 7.25 -2.15
N PHE A 410 11.53 8.04 -2.78
CA PHE A 410 11.84 8.59 -4.11
C PHE A 410 13.08 9.47 -4.08
N GLU A 411 13.23 10.30 -3.05
CA GLU A 411 14.40 11.16 -2.87
C GLU A 411 15.68 10.32 -2.73
N GLU A 412 15.64 9.27 -1.92
CA GLU A 412 16.78 8.39 -1.69
C GLU A 412 17.19 7.61 -2.95
N TYR A 413 16.23 7.13 -3.74
CA TYR A 413 16.51 6.30 -4.90
C TYR A 413 16.84 7.10 -6.15
N VAL A 414 16.17 8.24 -6.36
CA VAL A 414 16.18 8.97 -7.62
C VAL A 414 16.37 10.46 -7.40
N GLY A 415 15.60 11.06 -6.50
CA GLY A 415 15.51 12.50 -6.31
C GLY A 415 16.87 13.14 -6.06
N LYS A 416 17.71 12.59 -5.18
CA LYS A 416 19.04 13.10 -4.80
C LYS A 416 20.01 13.40 -5.95
N HIS A 417 19.73 12.88 -7.15
CA HIS A 417 20.52 13.12 -8.34
C HIS A 417 20.07 14.31 -9.19
N PHE A 418 18.98 14.96 -8.79
CA PHE A 418 18.43 16.17 -9.39
C PHE A 418 18.77 17.38 -8.52
N SER A 419 18.59 18.58 -9.08
CA SER A 419 18.78 19.83 -8.33
C SER A 419 17.62 20.14 -7.38
N ARG A 420 16.40 19.74 -7.76
CA ARG A 420 15.16 19.85 -7.01
C ARG A 420 14.20 18.72 -7.39
N VAL A 421 13.29 18.39 -6.47
CA VAL A 421 12.12 17.54 -6.72
C VAL A 421 10.86 18.39 -6.67
N ALA A 422 10.24 18.59 -7.83
CA ALA A 422 9.00 19.32 -7.99
C ALA A 422 7.77 18.42 -7.87
N SER A 423 6.70 18.96 -7.28
CA SER A 423 5.39 18.31 -7.25
C SER A 423 4.26 19.32 -7.40
N GLY A 424 3.09 18.85 -7.80
CA GLY A 424 1.88 19.67 -7.95
C GLY A 424 1.15 19.95 -6.63
N HIS A 425 1.87 20.23 -5.53
CA HIS A 425 1.23 20.61 -4.28
C HIS A 425 0.98 22.13 -4.20
N TYR A 426 -0.14 22.52 -3.60
CA TYR A 426 -0.50 23.90 -3.28
C TYR A 426 0.17 24.34 -1.98
N ALA A 427 1.47 24.59 -2.04
CA ALA A 427 2.30 25.15 -0.98
C ALA A 427 3.46 25.91 -1.63
N VAL A 428 4.11 26.84 -0.94
CA VAL A 428 5.25 27.58 -1.48
C VAL A 428 6.51 27.18 -0.72
N SER A 429 7.55 26.70 -1.40
CA SER A 429 8.86 26.52 -0.80
C SER A 429 9.71 27.77 -1.03
N CYS A 430 10.30 28.30 0.04
CA CYS A 430 11.24 29.41 -0.02
C CYS A 430 12.62 28.91 0.38
N HIS A 431 13.58 29.03 -0.53
CA HIS A 431 14.97 28.65 -0.29
C HIS A 431 15.82 29.91 -0.19
N ASP A 432 16.84 29.88 0.66
CA ASP A 432 17.85 30.94 0.71
C ASP A 432 18.90 30.70 -0.38
N ASP A 433 19.15 31.71 -1.23
CA ASP A 433 20.06 31.61 -2.37
C ASP A 433 21.51 31.31 -1.96
N VAL A 434 21.88 31.69 -0.73
CA VAL A 434 23.23 31.53 -0.15
C VAL A 434 23.32 30.26 0.74
N GLY A 435 22.20 29.60 1.04
CA GLY A 435 22.13 28.42 1.90
C GLY A 435 22.44 28.67 3.38
N THR A 436 22.41 29.93 3.81
CA THR A 436 22.70 30.34 5.20
C THR A 436 21.49 30.20 6.11
N ARG A 437 20.28 30.29 5.54
CA ARG A 437 19.01 30.14 6.26
C ARG A 437 18.30 28.84 5.92
N PRO A 438 17.57 28.27 6.90
CA PRO A 438 16.71 27.11 6.67
C PRO A 438 15.71 27.39 5.53
N SER A 439 15.41 26.38 4.72
CA SER A 439 14.28 26.48 3.79
C SER A 439 12.98 26.55 4.57
N ARG A 440 12.00 27.27 4.02
CA ARG A 440 10.72 27.58 4.67
C ARG A 440 9.57 27.07 3.81
N LEU A 441 8.52 26.58 4.46
CA LEU A 441 7.30 26.13 3.81
C LEU A 441 6.19 27.14 4.10
N MET A 442 5.73 27.85 3.08
CA MET A 442 4.72 28.89 3.19
C MET A 442 3.37 28.39 2.67
N MET A 443 2.29 28.90 3.26
CA MET A 443 0.93 28.64 2.81
C MET A 443 0.68 29.07 1.36
N SER A 444 -0.24 28.37 0.68
CA SER A 444 -0.77 28.82 -0.61
C SER A 444 -1.79 29.96 -0.43
N PRO A 445 -1.91 30.91 -1.37
CA PRO A 445 -2.99 31.90 -1.36
C PRO A 445 -4.39 31.27 -1.45
N ASP A 446 -4.51 30.03 -1.93
CA ASP A 446 -5.75 29.27 -1.91
C ASP A 446 -5.98 28.59 -0.55
N LYS A 447 -6.75 29.23 0.32
CA LYS A 447 -7.01 28.72 1.68
C LYS A 447 -7.69 27.34 1.69
N VAL A 448 -8.46 27.01 0.64
CA VAL A 448 -9.18 25.73 0.57
C VAL A 448 -8.27 24.63 0.08
N LYS A 449 -7.43 24.91 -0.93
CA LYS A 449 -6.50 23.94 -1.50
C LYS A 449 -5.12 23.91 -0.84
N ASP A 450 -4.81 24.83 0.07
CA ASP A 450 -3.55 24.86 0.81
C ASP A 450 -3.19 23.48 1.39
N GLN A 451 -2.11 22.93 0.89
CA GLN A 451 -1.64 21.57 1.16
C GLN A 451 -0.44 21.53 2.12
N THR A 452 -0.07 22.66 2.72
CA THR A 452 0.96 22.70 3.78
C THR A 452 0.63 21.76 4.94
N TYR A 453 -0.65 21.56 5.26
CA TYR A 453 -1.11 20.54 6.22
C TYR A 453 -0.58 19.13 5.90
N PHE A 454 -0.60 18.71 4.63
CA PHE A 454 -0.12 17.39 4.23
C PHE A 454 1.42 17.29 4.16
N LEU A 455 2.10 18.43 4.25
CA LEU A 455 3.55 18.58 4.15
C LEU A 455 4.19 18.95 5.50
N CYS A 456 3.39 19.11 6.56
CA CYS A 456 3.86 19.58 7.88
C CYS A 456 4.88 18.63 8.55
N ASN A 457 4.93 17.37 8.11
CA ASN A 457 5.88 16.36 8.58
C ASN A 457 7.12 16.22 7.67
N LEU A 458 7.38 17.18 6.77
CA LEU A 458 8.64 17.21 6.03
C LEU A 458 9.78 17.65 6.95
N ARG A 459 10.92 16.97 6.84
CA ARG A 459 12.17 17.39 7.51
C ARG A 459 12.91 18.42 6.66
N GLN A 460 13.87 19.11 7.27
CA GLN A 460 14.61 20.15 6.56
C GLN A 460 15.43 19.63 5.36
N ASP A 461 16.00 18.43 5.48
CA ASP A 461 16.72 17.77 4.39
C ASP A 461 15.85 17.45 3.18
N GLN A 462 14.54 17.26 3.41
CA GLN A 462 13.54 17.02 2.38
C GLN A 462 13.03 18.35 1.81
N LEU A 463 12.68 19.30 2.67
CA LEU A 463 12.14 20.59 2.26
C LEU A 463 13.14 21.38 1.41
N LYS A 464 14.43 21.39 1.75
CA LYS A 464 15.46 22.11 0.98
C LYS A 464 15.55 21.67 -0.48
N HIS A 465 15.07 20.46 -0.78
CA HIS A 465 15.09 19.89 -2.12
C HIS A 465 13.72 19.93 -2.81
N ALA A 466 12.64 20.14 -2.05
CA ALA A 466 11.28 20.19 -2.55
C ALA A 466 10.97 21.51 -3.27
N LEU A 467 10.29 21.41 -4.42
CA LEU A 467 9.80 22.54 -5.21
C LEU A 467 8.28 22.40 -5.46
N PHE A 468 7.56 23.51 -5.36
CA PHE A 468 6.10 23.54 -5.54
C PHE A 468 5.69 24.62 -6.55
N PRO A 469 5.81 24.35 -7.86
CA PRO A 469 5.66 25.37 -8.91
C PRO A 469 4.28 26.02 -8.98
N ILE A 470 3.25 25.33 -8.51
CA ILE A 470 1.87 25.84 -8.51
C ILE A 470 1.50 26.56 -7.20
N GLY A 471 2.40 26.60 -6.22
CA GLY A 471 2.14 27.07 -4.86
C GLY A 471 1.51 28.45 -4.77
N GLY A 472 1.96 29.38 -5.63
CA GLY A 472 1.48 30.76 -5.69
C GLY A 472 0.18 30.98 -6.47
N TYR A 473 -0.51 29.92 -6.90
CA TYR A 473 -1.72 30.02 -7.71
C TYR A 473 -2.94 29.42 -6.99
N THR A 474 -4.12 29.96 -7.29
CA THR A 474 -5.38 29.33 -6.89
C THR A 474 -5.73 28.16 -7.79
N LYS A 475 -6.62 27.27 -7.35
CA LYS A 475 -7.09 26.14 -8.16
C LYS A 475 -7.67 26.58 -9.50
N GLU A 476 -8.46 27.65 -9.49
CA GLU A 476 -9.07 28.22 -10.68
C GLU A 476 -7.99 28.66 -11.66
N LYS A 477 -6.94 29.31 -11.17
CA LYS A 477 -5.82 29.75 -12.01
C LYS A 477 -5.03 28.58 -12.57
N VAL A 478 -4.78 27.52 -11.79
CA VAL A 478 -4.16 26.29 -12.30
C VAL A 478 -5.01 25.66 -13.41
N ARG A 479 -6.34 25.66 -13.27
CA ARG A 479 -7.25 25.17 -14.31
C ARG A 479 -7.24 26.03 -15.57
N GLU A 480 -7.11 27.35 -15.44
CA GLU A 480 -6.91 28.24 -16.59
C GLU A 480 -5.60 27.96 -17.31
N LEU A 481 -4.49 27.87 -16.56
CA LEU A 481 -3.17 27.55 -17.12
C LEU A 481 -3.19 26.21 -17.85
N ALA A 482 -3.87 25.20 -17.31
CA ALA A 482 -4.02 23.91 -18.00
C ALA A 482 -4.71 24.03 -19.36
N ARG A 483 -5.68 24.96 -19.51
CA ARG A 483 -6.34 25.24 -20.79
C ARG A 483 -5.46 26.07 -21.71
N GLU A 484 -4.77 27.07 -21.18
CA GLU A 484 -3.83 27.91 -21.93
C GLU A 484 -2.69 27.08 -22.53
N PHE A 485 -2.15 26.15 -21.75
CA PHE A 485 -1.12 25.21 -22.18
C PHE A 485 -1.67 24.06 -23.02
N ASN A 486 -3.01 24.01 -23.20
CA ASN A 486 -3.73 22.97 -23.90
C ASN A 486 -3.34 21.56 -23.43
N LEU A 487 -3.24 21.35 -22.12
CA LEU A 487 -2.79 20.07 -21.55
C LEU A 487 -3.88 19.00 -21.69
N PRO A 488 -3.53 17.72 -21.93
CA PRO A 488 -4.50 16.62 -22.01
C PRO A 488 -5.38 16.48 -20.75
N THR A 489 -4.82 16.84 -19.59
CA THR A 489 -5.46 16.75 -18.27
C THR A 489 -6.40 17.93 -17.95
N GLN A 490 -6.54 18.92 -18.83
CA GLN A 490 -7.31 20.16 -18.56
C GLN A 490 -8.77 19.92 -18.14
N ARG A 491 -9.41 18.85 -18.65
CA ARG A 491 -10.79 18.46 -18.34
C ARG A 491 -10.90 17.39 -17.25
N ARG A 492 -9.78 16.83 -16.78
CA ARG A 492 -9.77 15.73 -15.82
C ARG A 492 -10.23 16.22 -14.45
N LYS A 493 -11.14 15.51 -13.78
CA LYS A 493 -11.58 15.87 -12.42
C LYS A 493 -10.45 15.65 -11.41
N ASP A 494 -10.52 16.35 -10.28
CA ASP A 494 -9.59 16.11 -9.17
C ASP A 494 -9.84 14.71 -8.60
N SER A 495 -8.77 14.00 -8.25
CA SER A 495 -8.85 12.77 -7.49
C SER A 495 -9.47 13.06 -6.12
N GLN A 496 -10.44 12.25 -5.70
CA GLN A 496 -11.06 12.32 -4.38
C GLN A 496 -10.75 11.03 -3.62
N GLY A 497 -10.54 11.15 -2.31
CA GLY A 497 -10.19 10.01 -1.44
C GLY A 497 -8.68 9.86 -1.23
N ILE A 498 -8.31 8.80 -0.50
CA ILE A 498 -6.92 8.48 -0.18
C ILE A 498 -6.21 8.00 -1.46
N CYS A 499 -5.05 8.57 -1.75
CA CYS A 499 -4.37 8.44 -3.05
C CYS A 499 -4.22 7.00 -3.56
N PHE A 500 -3.91 6.04 -2.68
CA PHE A 500 -3.69 4.64 -3.06
C PHE A 500 -4.93 3.75 -3.01
N LEU A 501 -6.08 4.25 -2.55
CA LEU A 501 -7.33 3.47 -2.52
C LEU A 501 -8.18 3.75 -3.75
N GLY A 502 -7.93 4.85 -4.46
CA GLY A 502 -8.67 5.17 -5.68
C GLY A 502 -10.18 5.23 -5.43
N LYS A 503 -10.93 4.27 -5.98
CA LYS A 503 -12.39 4.15 -5.78
C LYS A 503 -12.78 3.25 -4.59
N LEU A 504 -11.84 2.51 -4.01
CA LEU A 504 -12.08 1.62 -2.87
C LEU A 504 -12.42 2.45 -1.63
N LYS A 505 -13.44 2.02 -0.88
CA LYS A 505 -13.80 2.68 0.37
C LYS A 505 -12.81 2.30 1.47
N PHE A 506 -12.46 3.26 2.30
CA PHE A 506 -11.59 3.05 3.45
C PHE A 506 -12.11 1.96 4.40
N GLU A 507 -13.43 1.92 4.64
CA GLU A 507 -14.06 0.90 5.49
C GLU A 507 -13.82 -0.53 4.94
N ASP A 508 -13.93 -0.72 3.63
CA ASP A 508 -13.73 -2.02 2.99
C ASP A 508 -12.26 -2.44 3.08
N PHE A 509 -11.34 -1.49 2.88
CA PHE A 509 -9.90 -1.71 3.02
C PHE A 509 -9.53 -2.13 4.46
N VAL A 510 -9.95 -1.36 5.47
CA VAL A 510 -9.63 -1.67 6.87
C VAL A 510 -10.31 -2.97 7.30
N GLY A 511 -11.55 -3.23 6.86
CA GLY A 511 -12.25 -4.48 7.13
C GLY A 511 -11.58 -5.70 6.53
N HIS A 512 -10.95 -5.58 5.35
CA HIS A 512 -10.16 -6.66 4.75
C HIS A 512 -8.95 -7.05 5.61
N HIS A 513 -8.23 -6.07 6.17
CA HIS A 513 -6.99 -6.32 6.92
C HIS A 513 -7.20 -6.60 8.42
N LEU A 514 -8.14 -5.90 9.07
CA LEU A 514 -8.40 -6.02 10.51
C LEU A 514 -9.61 -6.88 10.85
N GLY A 515 -10.50 -7.16 9.88
CA GLY A 515 -11.76 -7.84 10.13
C GLY A 515 -12.76 -6.97 10.88
N GLU A 516 -13.69 -7.63 11.58
CA GLU A 516 -14.67 -7.02 12.48
C GLU A 516 -14.34 -7.42 13.92
N ASP A 517 -14.51 -6.48 14.85
CA ASP A 517 -14.34 -6.68 16.29
C ASP A 517 -15.51 -6.03 17.03
N PRO A 518 -16.67 -6.71 17.06
CA PRO A 518 -17.89 -6.09 17.56
C PRO A 518 -17.85 -5.79 19.05
N GLY A 519 -18.47 -4.68 19.44
CA GLY A 519 -18.46 -4.19 20.82
C GLY A 519 -19.64 -3.26 21.10
N PRO A 520 -19.95 -2.98 22.39
CA PRO A 520 -21.14 -2.23 22.75
C PRO A 520 -21.02 -0.74 22.37
N VAL A 521 -22.16 -0.18 22.00
CA VAL A 521 -22.35 1.25 21.74
C VAL A 521 -23.04 1.86 22.95
N ILE A 522 -22.36 2.77 23.64
CA ILE A 522 -22.79 3.33 24.91
C ILE A 522 -23.16 4.80 24.74
N ASP A 523 -24.30 5.20 25.28
CA ASP A 523 -24.64 6.61 25.44
C ASP A 523 -23.65 7.26 26.41
N PHE A 524 -22.93 8.28 25.95
CA PHE A 524 -21.92 8.98 26.73
C PHE A 524 -22.46 9.56 28.05
N HIS A 525 -23.73 10.01 28.07
CA HIS A 525 -24.32 10.66 29.24
C HIS A 525 -24.96 9.68 30.20
N THR A 526 -25.73 8.74 29.65
CA THR A 526 -26.55 7.84 30.49
C THR A 526 -25.81 6.56 30.84
N GLY A 527 -24.68 6.27 30.21
CA GLY A 527 -23.96 5.01 30.33
C GLY A 527 -24.75 3.81 29.79
N ARG A 528 -25.89 4.06 29.14
CA ARG A 528 -26.83 3.04 28.70
C ARG A 528 -26.38 2.45 27.38
N GLU A 529 -26.45 1.14 27.24
CA GLU A 529 -26.17 0.47 25.98
C GLU A 529 -27.28 0.74 24.96
N LEU A 530 -26.89 1.24 23.79
CA LEU A 530 -27.77 1.62 22.69
C LEU A 530 -27.77 0.60 21.55
N GLY A 531 -26.70 -0.20 21.43
CA GLY A 531 -26.49 -1.13 20.34
C GLY A 531 -25.09 -1.71 20.32
N GLU A 532 -24.66 -2.14 19.14
CA GLU A 532 -23.38 -2.82 18.91
C GLU A 532 -22.73 -2.24 17.65
N HIS A 533 -21.42 -2.02 17.69
CA HIS A 533 -20.60 -1.57 16.57
C HIS A 533 -19.88 -2.74 15.92
N ARG A 534 -19.42 -2.59 14.68
CA ARG A 534 -18.66 -3.65 13.96
C ARG A 534 -17.15 -3.69 14.28
N GLY A 535 -16.65 -2.65 14.93
CA GLY A 535 -15.23 -2.47 15.25
C GLY A 535 -14.89 -0.99 15.37
N LEU A 536 -14.04 -0.63 16.33
CA LEU A 536 -13.71 0.78 16.63
C LEU A 536 -13.03 1.51 15.45
N TRP A 537 -12.34 0.77 14.57
CA TRP A 537 -11.66 1.31 13.39
C TRP A 537 -12.57 1.74 12.25
N PHE A 538 -13.86 1.39 12.29
CA PHE A 538 -14.86 1.90 11.33
C PHE A 538 -15.43 3.27 11.71
N TYR A 539 -15.06 3.77 12.89
CA TYR A 539 -15.60 5.00 13.44
C TYR A 539 -14.50 6.05 13.60
N THR A 540 -14.83 7.33 13.59
CA THR A 540 -13.93 8.45 13.89
C THR A 540 -14.63 9.39 14.85
N ILE A 541 -13.90 9.96 15.81
CA ILE A 541 -14.47 10.93 16.76
C ILE A 541 -15.10 12.10 16.00
N GLY A 542 -16.30 12.51 16.38
CA GLY A 542 -17.09 13.54 15.68
C GLY A 542 -17.82 13.06 14.42
N GLN A 543 -17.66 11.79 14.02
CA GLN A 543 -18.41 11.22 12.90
C GLN A 543 -19.92 11.20 13.20
N ARG A 544 -20.72 11.56 12.19
CA ARG A 544 -22.19 11.47 12.20
C ARG A 544 -22.73 10.44 11.21
N LYS A 545 -22.21 10.44 9.99
CA LYS A 545 -22.63 9.54 8.91
C LYS A 545 -22.06 8.15 9.15
N GLY A 546 -22.80 7.09 8.88
CA GLY A 546 -22.35 5.71 9.08
C GLY A 546 -22.63 5.12 10.47
N LEU A 547 -23.13 5.91 11.43
CA LEU A 547 -23.55 5.40 12.75
C LEU A 547 -24.91 4.69 12.76
N GLY A 548 -25.69 4.76 11.67
CA GLY A 548 -27.08 4.26 11.66
C GLY A 548 -27.21 2.76 11.91
N SER A 549 -26.19 1.96 11.62
CA SER A 549 -26.15 0.53 12.00
C SER A 549 -25.95 0.36 13.51
N ALA A 550 -25.00 1.10 14.08
CA ALA A 550 -24.63 1.07 15.49
C ALA A 550 -25.71 1.64 16.42
N THR A 551 -26.45 2.64 15.96
CA THR A 551 -27.47 3.36 16.73
C THR A 551 -28.90 3.05 16.29
N ARG A 552 -29.10 1.99 15.47
CA ARG A 552 -30.38 1.69 14.81
C ARG A 552 -31.59 1.77 15.76
N LYS A 553 -31.45 1.22 16.97
CA LYS A 553 -32.51 1.15 17.99
C LYS A 553 -32.94 2.52 18.53
N VAL A 554 -32.09 3.54 18.42
CA VAL A 554 -32.27 4.87 19.02
C VAL A 554 -32.16 6.02 18.02
N THR A 555 -32.18 5.70 16.72
CA THR A 555 -32.16 6.69 15.62
C THR A 555 -33.30 7.71 15.69
N HIS A 556 -34.43 7.35 16.32
CA HIS A 556 -35.57 8.24 16.52
C HIS A 556 -35.35 9.33 17.58
N LEU A 557 -34.32 9.19 18.44
CA LEU A 557 -33.97 10.14 19.51
C LEU A 557 -33.04 11.27 19.05
N GLY A 558 -32.82 11.41 17.74
CA GLY A 558 -32.02 12.47 17.15
C GLY A 558 -30.75 11.97 16.46
N PRO A 559 -29.98 12.89 15.84
CA PRO A 559 -28.71 12.54 15.22
C PRO A 559 -27.68 12.19 16.29
N TRP A 560 -27.04 11.02 16.16
CA TRP A 560 -25.96 10.58 17.04
C TRP A 560 -24.60 10.84 16.40
N PHE A 561 -23.61 11.11 17.25
CA PHE A 561 -22.21 11.30 16.87
C PHE A 561 -21.30 10.47 17.75
N VAL A 562 -20.13 10.11 17.24
CA VAL A 562 -19.07 9.46 18.05
C VAL A 562 -18.46 10.49 19.00
N ALA A 563 -18.62 10.27 20.31
CA ALA A 563 -18.08 11.13 21.35
C ALA A 563 -16.69 10.67 21.83
N GLY A 564 -16.45 9.36 21.82
CA GLY A 564 -15.19 8.75 22.28
C GLY A 564 -15.13 7.25 21.96
N LYS A 565 -13.98 6.63 22.22
CA LYS A 565 -13.74 5.21 21.97
C LYS A 565 -12.89 4.63 23.10
N ASP A 566 -13.35 3.57 23.74
CA ASP A 566 -12.60 2.80 24.73
C ASP A 566 -12.07 1.52 24.10
N ARG A 567 -10.76 1.50 23.86
CA ARG A 567 -10.08 0.34 23.28
C ARG A 567 -9.99 -0.82 24.27
N GLU A 568 -9.76 -0.55 25.56
CA GLU A 568 -9.56 -1.60 26.55
C GLU A 568 -10.85 -2.38 26.80
N ARG A 569 -11.97 -1.67 26.79
CA ARG A 569 -13.31 -2.27 26.95
C ARG A 569 -14.03 -2.54 25.63
N ASN A 570 -13.40 -2.23 24.50
CA ASN A 570 -13.99 -2.26 23.16
C ASN A 570 -15.37 -1.57 23.08
N MET A 571 -15.48 -0.36 23.63
CA MET A 571 -16.75 0.39 23.68
C MET A 571 -16.71 1.63 22.78
N LEU A 572 -17.80 1.86 22.04
CA LEU A 572 -18.00 3.09 21.28
C LEU A 572 -18.94 4.03 22.04
N TYR A 573 -18.44 5.19 22.45
CA TYR A 573 -19.29 6.21 23.06
C TYR A 573 -19.93 7.09 22.00
N VAL A 574 -21.25 7.25 22.09
CA VAL A 574 -22.02 8.14 21.22
C VAL A 574 -22.85 9.12 22.02
N SER A 575 -23.11 10.30 21.47
CA SER A 575 -24.03 11.26 22.06
C SER A 575 -24.93 11.88 20.98
N ASN A 576 -26.19 12.14 21.34
CA ASN A 576 -27.14 12.93 20.57
C ASN A 576 -27.19 14.39 21.03
N GLN A 577 -26.46 14.74 22.09
CA GLN A 577 -26.30 16.10 22.56
C GLN A 577 -25.14 16.75 21.80
N TYR A 578 -25.49 17.72 20.97
CA TYR A 578 -24.54 18.44 20.12
C TYR A 578 -23.41 19.09 20.94
N ASP A 579 -23.72 19.56 22.16
CA ASP A 579 -22.79 20.30 23.03
C ASP A 579 -21.65 19.46 23.63
N VAL A 580 -21.70 18.12 23.61
CA VAL A 580 -20.60 17.27 24.10
C VAL A 580 -19.59 16.92 23.01
N ILE A 581 -20.03 16.90 21.75
CA ILE A 581 -19.14 16.75 20.58
C ILE A 581 -18.63 18.12 20.10
N GLU A 582 -19.47 19.16 20.16
CA GLU A 582 -19.10 20.57 19.90
C GLU A 582 -18.70 21.36 21.14
N GLY A 583 -18.68 20.70 22.30
CA GLY A 583 -18.06 21.24 23.51
C GLY A 583 -16.63 21.66 23.16
N PRO A 584 -16.19 22.86 23.56
CA PRO A 584 -14.88 23.39 23.18
C PRO A 584 -13.78 22.45 23.66
N ARG A 585 -13.36 21.50 22.83
CA ARG A 585 -12.07 20.84 22.98
C ARG A 585 -11.02 21.85 22.52
N ARG A 586 -10.82 22.84 23.38
CA ARG A 586 -9.86 23.90 23.21
C ARG A 586 -8.45 23.37 23.38
N SER A 587 -8.28 22.36 24.24
CA SER A 587 -6.97 21.79 24.50
C SER A 587 -6.84 20.35 24.04
N PHE A 588 -5.67 20.03 23.50
CA PHE A 588 -5.30 18.67 23.14
C PHE A 588 -3.79 18.49 23.21
N ASP A 589 -3.35 17.27 23.45
CA ASP A 589 -1.94 16.92 23.47
C ASP A 589 -1.49 16.50 22.06
N VAL A 590 -0.28 16.93 21.69
CA VAL A 590 0.41 16.52 20.46
C VAL A 590 1.69 15.79 20.82
N GLU A 591 1.99 14.75 20.05
CA GLU A 591 3.19 13.94 20.14
C GLU A 591 3.94 13.92 18.81
N GLN A 592 5.20 13.52 18.83
CA GLN A 592 6.04 13.39 17.62
C GLN A 592 6.11 14.69 16.80
N ILE A 593 6.28 15.83 17.47
CA ILE A 593 6.40 17.12 16.80
C ILE A 593 7.66 17.11 15.93
N ASN A 594 7.47 17.30 14.63
CA ASN A 594 8.53 17.53 13.67
C ASN A 594 8.70 19.03 13.44
N TRP A 595 9.84 19.58 13.88
CA TRP A 595 10.23 20.96 13.62
C TRP A 595 10.98 21.07 12.29
N MET A 596 10.35 21.71 11.31
CA MET A 596 10.82 21.73 9.92
C MET A 596 12.14 22.49 9.74
N ALA A 597 12.44 23.45 10.62
CA ALA A 597 13.71 24.15 10.64
C ALA A 597 14.90 23.24 11.02
N GLY A 598 14.65 22.10 11.68
CA GLY A 598 15.67 21.19 12.20
C GLY A 598 16.25 21.60 13.57
N SER A 599 15.97 22.82 14.02
CA SER A 599 16.27 23.32 15.37
C SER A 599 15.02 23.32 16.24
N LEU A 600 15.20 23.05 17.53
CA LEU A 600 14.13 23.22 18.52
C LEU A 600 13.89 24.71 18.78
N PRO A 601 12.64 25.13 19.08
CA PRO A 601 12.35 26.50 19.48
C PRO A 601 13.04 26.83 20.81
N GLU A 602 13.40 28.09 21.01
CA GLU A 602 14.02 28.56 22.26
C GLU A 602 12.99 28.60 23.41
N ASP A 603 11.80 29.10 23.14
CA ASP A 603 10.71 29.16 24.10
C ASP A 603 10.05 27.79 24.34
N ASP A 604 9.50 27.62 25.53
CA ASP A 604 8.69 26.46 25.89
C ASP A 604 7.19 26.69 25.64
N ALA A 605 6.79 27.93 25.31
CA ALA A 605 5.43 28.30 25.03
C ALA A 605 5.36 29.19 23.79
N LEU A 606 4.65 28.74 22.76
CA LEU A 606 4.59 29.40 21.46
C LEU A 606 3.15 29.78 21.10
N ARG A 607 2.94 31.04 20.74
CA ARG A 607 1.65 31.49 20.19
C ARG A 607 1.65 31.26 18.69
N LEU A 608 0.83 30.34 18.23
CA LEU A 608 0.86 29.82 16.87
C LEU A 608 -0.53 29.77 16.26
N ARG A 609 -0.55 29.69 14.93
CA ARG A 609 -1.72 29.29 14.16
C ARG A 609 -1.69 27.78 13.97
N ILE A 610 -2.82 27.12 14.20
CA ILE A 610 -2.91 25.66 14.30
C ILE A 610 -4.03 25.15 13.40
N LYS A 611 -3.70 24.14 12.59
CA LYS A 611 -4.62 23.49 11.65
C LYS A 611 -4.68 21.99 11.95
N THR A 612 -5.85 21.51 12.33
CA THR A 612 -6.09 20.14 12.83
C THR A 612 -6.58 19.19 11.74
N ARG A 613 -6.97 19.75 10.58
CA ARG A 613 -7.45 19.03 9.39
C ARG A 613 -7.31 19.89 8.16
N HIS A 614 -7.26 19.25 6.99
CA HIS A 614 -7.26 19.96 5.71
C HIS A 614 -8.59 20.68 5.47
N GLY A 615 -8.51 21.95 5.08
CA GLY A 615 -9.65 22.85 4.89
C GLY A 615 -9.23 24.31 5.07
N PRO A 616 -10.17 25.26 5.00
CA PRO A 616 -9.87 26.69 5.11
C PRO A 616 -9.70 27.19 6.55
N ASN A 617 -10.14 26.42 7.54
CA ASN A 617 -10.17 26.85 8.94
C ASN A 617 -8.79 26.65 9.59
N ILE A 618 -8.34 27.69 10.30
CA ILE A 618 -7.12 27.72 11.10
C ILE A 618 -7.45 28.48 12.37
N HIS A 619 -6.91 28.03 13.50
CA HIS A 619 -7.19 28.62 14.81
C HIS A 619 -5.90 29.14 15.43
N ASP A 620 -5.95 30.34 16.01
CA ASP A 620 -4.88 30.80 16.90
C ASP A 620 -4.91 29.97 18.19
N GLY A 621 -3.75 29.72 18.77
CA GLY A 621 -3.62 28.96 20.01
C GLY A 621 -2.23 29.05 20.64
N LEU A 622 -2.13 28.57 21.87
CA LEU A 622 -0.89 28.42 22.61
C LEU A 622 -0.44 26.96 22.57
N LEU A 623 0.80 26.70 22.14
CA LEU A 623 1.46 25.41 22.29
C LEU A 623 2.46 25.49 23.45
N THR A 624 2.20 24.75 24.52
CA THR A 624 3.12 24.58 25.64
C THR A 624 3.87 23.25 25.49
N LEU A 625 5.18 23.31 25.36
CA LEU A 625 6.05 22.18 25.07
C LEU A 625 6.45 21.43 26.34
N SER A 626 6.53 20.12 26.22
CA SER A 626 7.10 19.24 27.24
C SER A 626 8.64 19.25 27.19
N GLN A 627 9.27 18.63 28.18
CA GLN A 627 10.72 18.40 28.16
C GLN A 627 11.13 17.69 26.87
N GLY A 628 12.18 18.21 26.21
CA GLY A 628 12.65 17.73 24.91
C GLY A 628 11.92 18.32 23.70
N LYS A 629 10.81 19.05 23.89
CA LYS A 629 10.11 19.85 22.84
C LYS A 629 9.61 19.04 21.63
N LEU A 630 9.47 17.73 21.77
CA LEU A 630 8.89 16.82 20.75
C LEU A 630 7.44 16.42 21.05
N SER A 631 6.88 16.94 22.13
CA SER A 631 5.47 16.80 22.51
C SER A 631 5.04 18.06 23.27
N GLY A 632 3.74 18.26 23.40
CA GLY A 632 3.20 19.41 24.12
C GLY A 632 1.69 19.45 24.15
N ARG A 633 1.16 20.43 24.86
CA ARG A 633 -0.26 20.72 24.95
C ARG A 633 -0.61 21.95 24.13
N VAL A 634 -1.53 21.78 23.19
CA VAL A 634 -2.15 22.87 22.44
C VAL A 634 -3.36 23.38 23.22
N SER A 635 -3.58 24.70 23.22
CA SER A 635 -4.80 25.38 23.67
C SER A 635 -5.24 26.40 22.63
N LEU A 636 -6.30 26.09 21.88
CA LEU A 636 -6.93 26.93 20.86
C LEU A 636 -7.76 28.05 21.49
N ASP A 637 -7.73 29.23 20.87
CA ASP A 637 -8.62 30.34 21.22
C ASP A 637 -10.06 30.06 20.75
N GLY A 638 -10.16 29.42 19.58
CA GLY A 638 -11.39 28.97 18.96
C GLY A 638 -11.87 27.61 19.47
N ARG A 639 -12.78 27.01 18.71
CA ARG A 639 -13.26 25.64 18.92
C ARG A 639 -13.07 24.87 17.63
N ASP A 640 -12.63 23.62 17.74
CA ASP A 640 -12.57 22.70 16.61
C ASP A 640 -13.15 21.35 17.03
N SER A 641 -14.24 20.94 16.37
CA SER A 641 -14.94 19.67 16.61
C SER A 641 -14.24 18.46 15.99
N GLY A 642 -13.16 18.68 15.22
CA GLY A 642 -12.48 17.68 14.41
C GLY A 642 -11.25 17.03 15.02
N LEU A 643 -11.04 17.18 16.33
CA LEU A 643 -9.87 16.60 16.98
C LEU A 643 -10.04 15.09 17.13
N ALA A 644 -9.26 14.34 16.36
CA ALA A 644 -9.23 12.88 16.40
C ALA A 644 -7.78 12.40 16.58
N PRO A 645 -7.50 11.49 17.53
CA PRO A 645 -6.18 10.89 17.67
C PRO A 645 -5.67 10.27 16.37
N GLY A 646 -4.37 10.37 16.13
CA GLY A 646 -3.72 9.91 14.90
C GLY A 646 -3.88 10.86 13.70
N GLN A 647 -4.76 11.87 13.77
CA GLN A 647 -4.67 13.04 12.90
C GLN A 647 -3.53 13.94 13.35
N TRP A 648 -3.25 14.99 12.57
CA TRP A 648 -2.11 15.86 12.78
C TRP A 648 -2.58 17.28 13.08
N ALA A 649 -1.79 17.99 13.87
CA ALA A 649 -1.88 19.43 14.06
C ALA A 649 -0.68 20.07 13.38
N ALA A 650 -0.92 20.72 12.23
CA ALA A 650 0.07 21.54 11.56
C ALA A 650 0.21 22.88 12.29
N LEU A 651 1.47 23.28 12.51
CA LEU A 651 1.87 24.43 13.32
C LEU A 651 2.38 25.53 12.39
N TYR A 652 1.89 26.75 12.60
CA TYR A 652 2.20 27.90 11.75
C TYR A 652 2.62 29.12 12.57
N ASP A 653 3.69 29.77 12.13
CA ASP A 653 4.07 31.12 12.54
C ASP A 653 3.72 32.10 11.41
N GLY A 654 2.68 32.91 11.61
CA GLY A 654 2.08 33.73 10.57
C GLY A 654 1.52 32.91 9.40
N GLU A 655 2.25 32.86 8.29
CA GLU A 655 1.94 32.08 7.08
C GLU A 655 2.96 30.96 6.81
N GLU A 656 3.99 30.83 7.64
CA GLU A 656 4.99 29.77 7.55
C GLU A 656 4.50 28.54 8.32
N CYS A 657 4.51 27.37 7.69
CA CYS A 657 4.38 26.09 8.36
C CYS A 657 5.74 25.72 8.96
N ILE A 658 5.84 25.79 10.28
CA ILE A 658 7.08 25.51 11.02
C ILE A 658 7.21 24.04 11.41
N GLY A 659 6.15 23.25 11.22
CA GLY A 659 6.13 21.83 11.56
C GLY A 659 4.74 21.28 11.78
N GLY A 660 4.68 20.09 12.38
CA GLY A 660 3.44 19.45 12.79
C GLY A 660 3.66 18.34 13.81
N GLY A 661 2.64 18.03 14.59
CA GLY A 661 2.64 16.91 15.53
C GLY A 661 1.37 16.07 15.40
N MET A 662 1.45 14.80 15.77
CA MET A 662 0.32 13.90 15.78
C MET A 662 -0.53 14.14 17.04
N ILE A 663 -1.85 14.19 16.91
CA ILE A 663 -2.77 14.35 18.04
C ILE A 663 -2.79 13.05 18.84
N ALA A 664 -2.52 13.15 20.15
CA ALA A 664 -2.39 12.01 21.04
C ALA A 664 -3.73 11.47 21.59
N ASP A 665 -3.74 10.20 22.01
CA ASP A 665 -4.92 9.53 22.59
C ASP A 665 -5.33 10.09 23.95
N SER A 666 -4.36 10.59 24.74
CA SER A 666 -4.56 11.11 26.11
C SER A 666 -5.63 12.19 26.21
N THR A 667 -5.98 12.80 25.06
CA THR A 667 -6.96 13.87 25.00
C THR A 667 -8.41 13.36 25.05
N PHE A 668 -8.69 12.10 24.65
CA PHE A 668 -10.06 11.69 24.37
C PHE A 668 -10.47 10.35 24.96
N LEU A 669 -10.19 10.13 26.26
CA LEU A 669 -11.02 9.32 27.16
C LEU A 669 -10.64 9.58 28.62
N THR A 670 -11.59 10.06 29.41
CA THR A 670 -12.06 9.42 30.65
C THR A 670 -13.46 9.97 30.92
N LYS A 671 -14.44 9.09 31.19
CA LYS A 671 -15.63 9.48 31.98
C LYS A 671 -15.07 10.21 33.23
N PRO A 672 -15.64 11.34 33.70
CA PRO A 672 -15.31 11.78 35.05
C PRO A 672 -15.49 10.56 35.95
N GLU A 673 -14.48 10.19 36.72
CA GLU A 673 -14.76 9.37 37.90
C GLU A 673 -15.88 10.11 38.64
N GLU A 674 -16.93 9.37 38.98
CA GLU A 674 -17.99 9.90 39.83
C GLU A 674 -17.25 10.50 41.03
N GLU A 675 -17.27 11.83 41.16
CA GLU A 675 -16.90 12.48 42.41
C GLU A 675 -17.77 11.78 43.45
N GLU A 676 -17.16 10.92 44.27
CA GLU A 676 -17.80 10.43 45.47
C GLU A 676 -18.16 11.70 46.24
N GLU A 677 -19.44 12.05 46.24
CA GLU A 677 -20.00 12.96 47.22
C GLU A 677 -19.65 12.37 48.58
N GLU A 678 -18.55 12.83 49.16
CA GLU A 678 -18.34 12.78 50.59
C GLU A 678 -19.59 13.43 51.19
N ASN A 679 -20.46 12.58 51.73
CA ASN A 679 -21.61 12.96 52.53
C ASN A 679 -21.15 13.80 53.73
N GLY A 680 -20.98 15.10 53.49
CA GLY A 680 -20.98 16.13 54.51
C GLY A 680 -22.43 16.52 54.76
N GLU A 681 -22.98 16.03 55.88
CA GLU A 681 -24.29 16.41 56.41
C GLU A 681 -24.49 17.94 56.34
N LEU A 682 -25.41 18.39 55.48
CA LEU A 682 -26.14 19.62 55.73
C LEU A 682 -27.64 19.30 55.74
N ALA A 683 -28.15 19.15 56.96
CA ALA A 683 -29.56 19.11 57.25
C ALA A 683 -30.25 20.37 56.71
N VAL A 684 -31.03 20.21 55.65
CA VAL A 684 -31.95 21.25 55.17
C VAL A 684 -33.18 21.21 56.06
N ALA A 685 -33.25 22.16 56.98
CA ALA A 685 -34.48 22.48 57.71
C ALA A 685 -35.52 23.01 56.71
N PHE A 686 -36.61 22.27 56.55
CA PHE A 686 -37.82 22.78 55.88
C PHE A 686 -38.45 23.85 56.79
N GLY A 687 -38.34 25.10 56.38
CA GLY A 687 -39.15 26.21 56.87
C GLY A 687 -40.35 26.41 55.96
N GLU A 688 -41.53 26.24 56.53
CA GLU A 688 -42.82 26.68 55.98
C GLU A 688 -42.79 28.20 55.70
N ASP A 689 -43.28 28.63 54.53
CA ASP A 689 -44.32 29.67 54.47
C ASP A 689 -44.85 29.95 53.05
N LYS A 690 -46.19 29.88 52.96
CA LYS A 690 -47.17 30.37 51.96
C LYS A 690 -47.37 29.66 50.63
#